data_AF-A0A402BPJ5-F1
#
_entry.id   AF-A0A402BPJ5-F1
#
_cell.length_a   1.000
_cell.length_b   1.000
_cell.length_c   1.000
_cell.angle_alpha   90.00
_cell.angle_beta   90.00
_cell.angle_gamma   90.00
#
_symmetry.space_group_name_H-M   'P 1'
#
loop_
_entity.id
_entity.type
_entity.pdbx_description
1 polymer ?
#
loop_
_entity_poly.entity_id
_entity_poly.type
_entity_poly.pdbx_seq_one_letter_code
_entity_poly.pdbx_strand_id
1 'polypeptide(L)'
;MEENNSGDTTQSQQAERHSSVSVVEDDAELSQEELDVLNRIIALLCKGSGINFAEYKQLTIKRRIMHRMALLKISKLDDYIAYLQKNSAEVSALQQDILINVTRFFRDQHAFDSLKKVVFPSIVNTTAPHAPIRLWVPGCSTGEEAYSLAIALMEFLKDNTVHRSIQIFATDINEAVIGKARTGIYSKTIMTDVSPERLSRFFIEVEQGYQVSKTIRDICVFAKQDIGQDPPISKVDLVSCRNVMIYFGPALHKRIFPIFHYALNPNGFLILGASESVGVFADLFDLVDKRYRIYTKKSVANPMVFEFYAAEYAATIPNHGTGESDALNGSWLDVKKEADRIVLGKYSPPGVIINSKLDIIQFRGRTGVYLEPASGMPSVNLLKMARDGLFAGLRAAISQAKKENVLVKKEGLHVLKNGHSLPVSVDIVPINGPFPKGEYFLVLFHEHAVQSKSNSTHDNGTAFQEDFHEARAVDEISRLTQEVTATKEYLQSIIDQYEAVNEDLRYANEEIQSSNEELQSMNEEMETSKEELQSTNEELMTLNEELGTRNMELNHVNNDMINLLRSINLPVLILSNDLRIRRFNSVAEKAFNLISADVGRPISHIKSNFDVPDLEQASLKVIDTLNSIEQEVQDRWGHWYSMQIRPYRTADNKIDGVIITFADIDVIKQSNKVIQAFREYAEAIVETVRHPMVVLDDSLRLKTANKAFYQTFRITEGEVIGQSIFQIKDKQWDIPELATLMADLLEHDRAFEDFSVTGKFPDIGEMTMLINARRIVKLHDNKLILMAFETVVSLPG
;
A
#
# COMPACT_ATOMS: atom_id res chain seq x y z
N MET A 1 -4.69 -67.00 -44.60
CA MET A 1 -5.47 -66.72 -43.38
C MET A 1 -4.67 -65.74 -42.53
N GLU A 2 -4.44 -64.51 -42.98
CA GLU A 2 -5.36 -63.46 -43.51
C GLU A 2 -5.69 -62.45 -42.40
N GLU A 3 -5.74 -61.14 -42.65
CA GLU A 3 -5.03 -60.38 -43.69
C GLU A 3 -4.93 -58.90 -43.27
N ASN A 4 -4.43 -58.06 -44.18
CA ASN A 4 -4.29 -56.61 -44.06
C ASN A 4 -5.54 -55.91 -43.45
N ASN A 5 -5.31 -54.85 -42.67
CA ASN A 5 -5.38 -53.53 -43.31
C ASN A 5 -4.49 -52.47 -42.63
N SER A 6 -4.11 -51.47 -43.43
CA SER A 6 -3.22 -50.36 -43.05
C SER A 6 -3.85 -49.02 -43.46
N GLY A 7 -3.64 -47.99 -42.65
CA GLY A 7 -4.24 -46.65 -42.82
C GLY A 7 -5.36 -46.38 -41.80
N ASP A 8 -5.60 -45.15 -41.37
CA ASP A 8 -5.14 -43.86 -41.90
C ASP A 8 -4.43 -43.01 -40.81
N THR A 9 -3.44 -42.22 -41.20
CA THR A 9 -2.59 -41.40 -40.31
C THR A 9 -2.64 -39.91 -40.71
N THR A 10 -3.75 -39.42 -41.29
CA THR A 10 -3.77 -38.13 -41.99
C THR A 10 -4.98 -37.21 -41.71
N GLN A 11 -5.49 -37.14 -40.47
CA GLN A 11 -6.53 -36.16 -40.12
C GLN A 11 -6.45 -35.69 -38.65
N SER A 12 -5.79 -34.54 -38.43
CA SER A 12 -5.91 -33.68 -37.22
C SER A 12 -4.99 -32.45 -37.24
N GLN A 13 -3.92 -32.41 -38.06
CA GLN A 13 -3.03 -31.25 -38.19
C GLN A 13 -3.58 -30.16 -39.13
N GLN A 14 -4.78 -29.62 -38.88
CA GLN A 14 -5.32 -28.50 -39.68
C GLN A 14 -6.35 -27.62 -38.95
N ALA A 15 -6.11 -27.28 -37.67
CA ALA A 15 -7.02 -26.46 -36.87
C ALA A 15 -6.37 -25.32 -36.04
N GLU A 16 -5.08 -25.01 -36.25
CA GLU A 16 -4.41 -23.86 -35.60
C GLU A 16 -3.70 -22.96 -36.63
N ARG A 17 -4.44 -21.99 -37.17
CA ARG A 17 -3.89 -20.80 -37.84
C ARG A 17 -4.73 -19.57 -37.50
N HIS A 18 -4.06 -18.42 -37.37
CA HIS A 18 -4.61 -17.08 -37.16
C HIS A 18 -5.29 -16.78 -35.81
N SER A 19 -4.45 -16.51 -34.80
CA SER A 19 -4.58 -15.26 -34.02
C SER A 19 -3.21 -14.73 -33.53
N SER A 20 -2.16 -14.95 -34.33
CA SER A 20 -0.82 -14.42 -34.06
C SER A 20 -0.69 -13.00 -34.65
N VAL A 21 -1.16 -11.99 -33.91
CA VAL A 21 -0.84 -10.59 -34.23
C VAL A 21 0.66 -10.40 -34.01
N SER A 22 1.41 -10.33 -35.10
CA SER A 22 2.85 -10.08 -35.08
C SER A 22 3.12 -8.67 -34.58
N VAL A 23 3.73 -8.55 -33.41
CA VAL A 23 4.28 -7.28 -32.94
C VAL A 23 5.47 -6.94 -33.84
N VAL A 24 5.24 -6.06 -34.80
CA VAL A 24 6.31 -5.39 -35.55
C VAL A 24 6.89 -4.32 -34.63
N GLU A 25 8.18 -4.45 -34.31
CA GLU A 25 8.91 -3.45 -33.52
C GLU A 25 9.28 -2.27 -34.43
N ASP A 26 8.38 -1.30 -34.52
CA ASP A 26 8.54 -0.07 -35.29
C ASP A 26 9.26 1.00 -34.41
N ASP A 27 10.57 0.82 -34.22
CA ASP A 27 11.44 1.67 -33.40
C ASP A 27 11.77 3.00 -34.11
N ALA A 28 10.72 3.80 -34.38
CA ALA A 28 10.85 5.17 -34.84
C ALA A 28 11.32 6.09 -33.70
N GLU A 29 12.44 6.78 -33.90
CA GLU A 29 12.91 7.79 -32.94
C GLU A 29 11.91 8.94 -32.80
N LEU A 30 11.65 9.32 -31.54
CA LEU A 30 10.96 10.56 -31.20
C LEU A 30 11.81 11.76 -31.64
N SER A 31 11.20 12.68 -32.40
CA SER A 31 11.82 13.97 -32.68
C SER A 31 11.97 14.81 -31.40
N GLN A 32 12.90 15.76 -31.40
CA GLN A 32 13.15 16.62 -30.23
C GLN A 32 11.90 17.44 -29.82
N GLU A 33 11.13 17.90 -30.81
CA GLU A 33 9.89 18.65 -30.57
C GLU A 33 8.80 17.77 -29.95
N GLU A 34 8.59 16.54 -30.46
CA GLU A 34 7.68 15.57 -29.82
C GLU A 34 8.12 15.20 -28.40
N LEU A 35 9.43 15.13 -28.14
CA LEU A 35 9.96 14.80 -26.81
C LEU A 35 9.67 15.93 -25.80
N ASP A 36 9.81 17.20 -26.18
CA ASP A 36 9.50 18.34 -25.32
C ASP A 36 7.98 18.51 -25.10
N VAL A 37 7.17 18.17 -26.10
CA VAL A 37 5.71 18.08 -25.99
C VAL A 37 5.29 16.91 -25.08
N LEU A 38 5.93 15.74 -25.19
CA LEU A 38 5.73 14.59 -24.30
C LEU A 38 6.12 14.91 -22.85
N ASN A 39 7.23 15.63 -22.64
CA ASN A 39 7.67 16.11 -21.33
C ASN A 39 6.64 17.06 -20.69
N ARG A 40 5.95 17.90 -21.48
CA ARG A 40 4.85 18.75 -21.00
C ARG A 40 3.63 17.94 -20.53
N ILE A 41 3.27 16.87 -21.25
CA ILE A 41 2.20 15.93 -20.83
C ILE A 41 2.60 15.21 -19.53
N ILE A 42 3.85 14.74 -19.44
CA ILE A 42 4.38 14.09 -18.23
C ILE A 42 4.37 15.05 -17.04
N ALA A 43 4.74 16.32 -17.21
CA ALA A 43 4.67 17.31 -16.13
C ALA A 43 3.24 17.52 -15.59
N LEU A 44 2.22 17.47 -16.46
CA LEU A 44 0.82 17.52 -16.05
C LEU A 44 0.40 16.26 -15.28
N LEU A 45 0.77 15.07 -15.77
CA LEU A 45 0.55 13.79 -15.08
C LEU A 45 1.23 13.76 -13.70
N CYS A 46 2.48 14.19 -13.59
CA CYS A 46 3.21 14.28 -12.32
C CYS A 46 2.48 15.21 -11.33
N LYS A 47 2.00 16.37 -11.80
CA LYS A 47 1.27 17.34 -10.97
C LYS A 47 -0.10 16.82 -10.49
N GLY A 48 -0.79 16.02 -11.31
CA GLY A 48 -2.09 15.44 -10.95
C GLY A 48 -2.00 14.18 -10.07
N SER A 49 -0.97 13.35 -10.25
CA SER A 49 -0.89 12.00 -9.66
C SER A 49 0.17 11.82 -8.56
N GLY A 50 1.19 12.69 -8.52
CA GLY A 50 2.40 12.52 -7.71
C GLY A 50 3.39 11.47 -8.26
N ILE A 51 3.06 10.77 -9.35
CA ILE A 51 3.88 9.71 -9.93
C ILE A 51 4.86 10.29 -10.96
N ASN A 52 6.16 10.02 -10.82
CA ASN A 52 7.17 10.49 -11.77
C ASN A 52 7.25 9.62 -13.04
N PHE A 53 6.39 9.91 -14.02
CA PHE A 53 6.39 9.19 -15.31
C PHE A 53 7.59 9.53 -16.22
N ALA A 54 8.45 10.51 -15.89
CA ALA A 54 9.63 10.82 -16.70
C ALA A 54 10.65 9.66 -16.76
N GLU A 55 10.68 8.80 -15.73
CA GLU A 55 11.61 7.68 -15.62
C GLU A 55 11.04 6.34 -16.14
N TYR A 56 9.84 6.36 -16.71
CA TYR A 56 9.21 5.24 -17.40
C TYR A 56 9.64 5.23 -18.89
N LYS A 57 9.32 4.16 -19.64
CA LYS A 57 9.68 4.04 -21.05
C LYS A 57 8.82 4.96 -21.92
N GLN A 58 9.45 6.00 -22.46
CA GLN A 58 8.80 7.05 -23.24
C GLN A 58 7.99 6.54 -24.45
N LEU A 59 8.48 5.52 -25.18
CA LEU A 59 7.70 4.88 -26.27
C LEU A 59 6.41 4.19 -25.77
N THR A 60 6.41 3.64 -24.56
CA THR A 60 5.21 3.03 -23.97
C THR A 60 4.19 4.08 -23.55
N ILE A 61 4.66 5.21 -23.01
CA ILE A 61 3.81 6.38 -22.70
C ILE A 61 3.26 6.99 -24.00
N LYS A 62 4.09 7.23 -25.02
CA LYS A 62 3.66 7.75 -26.33
C LYS A 62 2.51 6.92 -26.91
N ARG A 63 2.65 5.59 -26.92
CA ARG A 63 1.60 4.68 -27.42
C ARG A 63 0.28 4.78 -26.62
N ARG A 64 0.33 5.11 -25.33
CA ARG A 64 -0.86 5.31 -24.48
C ARG A 64 -1.50 6.68 -24.66
N ILE A 65 -0.68 7.73 -24.78
CA ILE A 65 -1.13 9.06 -25.20
C ILE A 65 -1.83 8.99 -26.57
N MET A 66 -1.21 8.36 -27.58
CA MET A 66 -1.82 8.20 -28.91
C MET A 66 -3.12 7.38 -28.88
N HIS A 67 -3.23 6.40 -27.99
CA HIS A 67 -4.46 5.62 -27.78
C HIS A 67 -5.58 6.47 -27.17
N ARG A 68 -5.32 7.25 -26.10
CA ARG A 68 -6.29 8.21 -25.54
C ARG A 68 -6.67 9.30 -26.54
N MET A 69 -5.70 9.85 -27.27
CA MET A 69 -5.92 10.81 -28.34
C MET A 69 -6.83 10.26 -29.44
N ALA A 70 -6.63 9.02 -29.88
CA ALA A 70 -7.48 8.37 -30.89
C ALA A 70 -8.92 8.18 -30.38
N LEU A 71 -9.10 7.71 -29.13
CA LEU A 71 -10.43 7.62 -28.49
C LEU A 71 -11.14 8.98 -28.45
N LEU A 72 -10.41 10.06 -28.16
CA LEU A 72 -10.94 11.42 -28.14
C LEU A 72 -11.06 12.07 -29.53
N LYS A 73 -10.59 11.42 -30.61
CA LYS A 73 -10.41 11.97 -31.97
C LYS A 73 -9.50 13.22 -32.04
N ILE A 74 -8.59 13.41 -31.09
CA ILE A 74 -7.63 14.52 -31.09
C ILE A 74 -6.38 14.14 -31.88
N SER A 75 -6.10 14.84 -32.98
CA SER A 75 -5.00 14.49 -33.91
C SER A 75 -3.63 15.12 -33.57
N LYS A 76 -3.59 16.18 -32.73
CA LYS A 76 -2.33 16.87 -32.36
C LYS A 76 -2.07 16.81 -30.87
N LEU A 77 -0.79 16.65 -30.50
CA LEU A 77 -0.36 16.56 -29.12
C LEU A 77 -0.54 17.88 -28.33
N ASP A 78 -0.35 19.05 -28.96
CA ASP A 78 -0.60 20.35 -28.29
C ASP A 78 -2.10 20.59 -28.00
N ASP A 79 -2.98 20.18 -28.91
CA ASP A 79 -4.42 20.23 -28.68
C ASP A 79 -4.81 19.28 -27.52
N TYR A 80 -4.15 18.12 -27.41
CA TYR A 80 -4.31 17.21 -26.27
C TYR A 80 -3.75 17.78 -24.95
N ILE A 81 -2.64 18.53 -24.97
CA ILE A 81 -2.15 19.28 -23.80
C ILE A 81 -3.19 20.31 -23.37
N ALA A 82 -3.78 21.06 -24.30
CA ALA A 82 -4.81 22.05 -24.00
C ALA A 82 -6.10 21.40 -23.45
N TYR A 83 -6.39 20.15 -23.85
CA TYR A 83 -7.48 19.34 -23.30
C TYR A 83 -7.17 18.87 -21.87
N LEU A 84 -6.01 18.24 -21.64
CA LEU A 84 -5.54 17.78 -20.32
C LEU A 84 -5.45 18.92 -19.28
N GLN A 85 -5.14 20.15 -19.71
CA GLN A 85 -5.12 21.32 -18.82
C GLN A 85 -6.51 21.80 -18.38
N LYS A 86 -7.57 21.45 -19.12
CA LYS A 86 -8.97 21.82 -18.82
C LYS A 86 -9.76 20.69 -18.17
N ASN A 87 -9.41 19.44 -18.48
CA ASN A 87 -10.17 18.25 -18.09
C ASN A 87 -9.32 17.34 -17.18
N SER A 88 -9.53 17.44 -15.86
CA SER A 88 -8.86 16.62 -14.85
C SER A 88 -9.27 15.14 -14.88
N ALA A 89 -10.47 14.83 -15.37
CA ALA A 89 -10.90 13.45 -15.56
C ALA A 89 -10.04 12.73 -16.60
N GLU A 90 -9.67 13.41 -17.70
CA GLU A 90 -8.76 12.84 -18.71
C GLU A 90 -7.35 12.62 -18.17
N VAL A 91 -6.84 13.48 -17.28
CA VAL A 91 -5.53 13.26 -16.62
C VAL A 91 -5.55 11.94 -15.82
N SER A 92 -6.65 11.68 -15.09
CA SER A 92 -6.86 10.43 -14.36
C SER A 92 -7.06 9.22 -15.29
N ALA A 93 -7.76 9.38 -16.41
CA ALA A 93 -7.98 8.31 -17.39
C ALA A 93 -6.68 7.93 -18.14
N LEU A 94 -5.88 8.92 -18.53
CA LEU A 94 -4.55 8.71 -19.13
C LEU A 94 -3.60 8.04 -18.13
N GLN A 95 -3.62 8.43 -16.85
CA GLN A 95 -2.86 7.75 -15.80
C GLN A 95 -3.25 6.26 -15.69
N GLN A 96 -4.54 5.93 -15.75
CA GLN A 96 -5.02 4.54 -15.69
C GLN A 96 -4.64 3.71 -16.93
N ASP A 97 -4.63 4.30 -18.14
CA ASP A 97 -4.22 3.61 -19.37
C ASP A 97 -2.69 3.36 -19.42
N ILE A 98 -1.89 4.30 -18.88
CA ILE A 98 -0.44 4.14 -18.71
C ILE A 98 -0.12 3.02 -17.70
N LEU A 99 -0.84 2.97 -16.57
CA LEU A 99 -0.70 1.92 -15.55
C LEU A 99 -1.45 0.65 -15.96
N ILE A 100 -0.85 -0.14 -16.86
CA ILE A 100 -1.47 -1.35 -17.43
C ILE A 100 -1.61 -2.46 -16.37
N ASN A 101 -2.76 -2.47 -15.69
CA ASN A 101 -3.06 -3.31 -14.54
C ASN A 101 -3.39 -4.79 -14.85
N VAL A 102 -3.20 -5.25 -16.10
CA VAL A 102 -3.68 -6.58 -16.55
C VAL A 102 -2.88 -7.72 -15.90
N THR A 103 -3.56 -8.49 -15.05
CA THR A 103 -3.02 -9.66 -14.33
C THR A 103 -4.06 -10.79 -14.27
N ARG A 104 -3.65 -11.98 -13.81
CA ARG A 104 -4.49 -13.18 -13.68
C ARG A 104 -3.92 -14.14 -12.63
N PHE A 105 -4.75 -15.01 -12.08
CA PHE A 105 -4.30 -16.03 -11.13
C PHE A 105 -3.29 -16.99 -11.78
N PHE A 106 -2.34 -17.47 -10.97
CA PHE A 106 -1.27 -18.40 -11.36
C PHE A 106 -0.57 -18.08 -12.70
N ARG A 107 -0.42 -16.78 -13.01
CA ARG A 107 0.26 -16.27 -14.22
C ARG A 107 1.62 -16.94 -14.41
N ASP A 108 1.74 -17.75 -15.45
CA ASP A 108 2.83 -18.71 -15.72
C ASP A 108 2.94 -19.78 -14.62
N GLN A 109 1.97 -20.71 -14.57
CA GLN A 109 1.83 -21.74 -13.52
C GLN A 109 3.12 -22.48 -13.17
N HIS A 110 3.96 -22.79 -14.17
CA HIS A 110 5.24 -23.49 -13.95
C HIS A 110 6.29 -22.68 -13.16
N ALA A 111 6.16 -21.35 -13.07
CA ALA A 111 6.96 -20.55 -12.15
C ALA A 111 6.62 -20.90 -10.69
N PHE A 112 5.33 -21.06 -10.38
CA PHE A 112 4.88 -21.53 -9.06
C PHE A 112 5.32 -22.97 -8.77
N ASP A 113 5.38 -23.84 -9.79
CA ASP A 113 5.97 -25.18 -9.65
C ASP A 113 7.47 -25.12 -9.29
N SER A 114 8.22 -24.17 -9.86
CA SER A 114 9.64 -23.96 -9.51
C SER A 114 9.80 -23.37 -8.11
N LEU A 115 8.93 -22.41 -7.71
CA LEU A 115 8.87 -21.89 -6.34
C LEU A 115 8.65 -23.02 -5.31
N LYS A 116 7.70 -23.93 -5.55
CA LYS A 116 7.44 -25.09 -4.69
C LYS A 116 8.60 -26.10 -4.62
N LYS A 117 9.39 -26.24 -5.70
CA LYS A 117 10.48 -27.23 -5.79
C LYS A 117 11.83 -26.73 -5.29
N VAL A 118 12.09 -25.42 -5.38
CA VAL A 118 13.40 -24.82 -5.11
C VAL A 118 13.35 -23.77 -4.01
N VAL A 119 12.46 -22.79 -4.13
CA VAL A 119 12.45 -21.60 -3.28
C VAL A 119 11.83 -21.87 -1.90
N PHE A 120 10.60 -22.38 -1.84
CA PHE A 120 9.92 -22.63 -0.56
C PHE A 120 10.66 -23.66 0.34
N PRO A 121 11.23 -24.77 -0.19
CA PRO A 121 12.11 -25.65 0.60
C PRO A 121 13.34 -24.93 1.15
N SER A 122 13.99 -24.08 0.34
CA SER A 122 15.18 -23.33 0.77
C SER A 122 14.86 -22.33 1.89
N ILE A 123 13.75 -21.60 1.77
CA ILE A 123 13.29 -20.65 2.80
C ILE A 123 12.96 -21.37 4.11
N VAL A 124 12.23 -22.50 4.05
CA VAL A 124 11.87 -23.27 5.26
C VAL A 124 13.10 -23.89 5.94
N ASN A 125 14.14 -24.26 5.18
CA ASN A 125 15.37 -24.86 5.72
C ASN A 125 16.39 -23.83 6.24
N THR A 126 16.38 -22.58 5.74
CA THR A 126 17.36 -21.54 6.12
C THR A 126 16.85 -20.55 7.18
N THR A 127 15.53 -20.43 7.36
CA THR A 127 14.93 -19.56 8.40
C THR A 127 14.61 -20.35 9.67
N ALA A 128 14.70 -19.71 10.85
CA ALA A 128 14.48 -20.39 12.14
C ALA A 128 13.05 -21.00 12.27
N PRO A 129 12.85 -22.15 12.95
CA PRO A 129 11.59 -22.92 12.89
C PRO A 129 10.28 -22.18 13.21
N HIS A 130 10.34 -21.11 14.00
CA HIS A 130 9.17 -20.29 14.38
C HIS A 130 9.15 -18.89 13.74
N ALA A 131 10.08 -18.60 12.81
CA ALA A 131 10.08 -17.35 12.08
C ALA A 131 8.94 -17.32 11.03
N PRO A 132 8.18 -16.21 10.92
CA PRO A 132 7.18 -16.04 9.88
C PRO A 132 7.85 -15.97 8.51
N ILE A 133 7.27 -16.64 7.51
CA ILE A 133 7.71 -16.54 6.12
C ILE A 133 7.15 -15.23 5.54
N ARG A 134 8.04 -14.34 5.08
CA ARG A 134 7.69 -12.97 4.67
C ARG A 134 7.93 -12.76 3.18
N LEU A 135 6.86 -12.49 2.43
CA LEU A 135 6.91 -12.22 0.98
C LEU A 135 6.61 -10.74 0.71
N TRP A 136 7.20 -10.16 -0.33
CA TRP A 136 6.82 -8.84 -0.87
C TRP A 136 6.48 -8.94 -2.36
N VAL A 137 5.33 -8.40 -2.75
CA VAL A 137 4.80 -8.40 -4.12
C VAL A 137 4.55 -6.94 -4.56
N PRO A 138 5.58 -6.20 -5.00
CA PRO A 138 5.42 -4.87 -5.57
C PRO A 138 4.84 -4.92 -7.01
N GLY A 139 3.93 -3.99 -7.31
CA GLY A 139 3.12 -3.98 -8.53
C GLY A 139 2.07 -5.09 -8.52
N CYS A 140 1.42 -5.33 -7.38
CA CYS A 140 0.46 -6.43 -7.22
C CYS A 140 -0.86 -6.26 -7.99
N SER A 141 -1.12 -5.09 -8.56
CA SER A 141 -2.37 -4.75 -9.27
C SER A 141 -3.60 -5.12 -8.44
N THR A 142 -4.54 -5.88 -9.00
CA THR A 142 -5.80 -6.29 -8.36
C THR A 142 -5.66 -7.50 -7.43
N GLY A 143 -4.44 -7.91 -7.08
CA GLY A 143 -4.13 -8.86 -6.01
C GLY A 143 -3.90 -10.32 -6.43
N GLU A 144 -4.18 -10.68 -7.69
CA GLU A 144 -4.16 -12.07 -8.18
C GLU A 144 -2.81 -12.77 -7.95
N GLU A 145 -1.66 -12.09 -8.12
CA GLU A 145 -0.35 -12.71 -7.85
C GLU A 145 -0.09 -12.94 -6.36
N ALA A 146 -0.45 -11.98 -5.50
CA ALA A 146 -0.29 -12.12 -4.05
C ALA A 146 -1.13 -13.29 -3.51
N TYR A 147 -2.36 -13.44 -3.98
CA TYR A 147 -3.22 -14.57 -3.62
C TYR A 147 -2.75 -15.89 -4.25
N SER A 148 -2.19 -15.89 -5.46
CA SER A 148 -1.59 -17.08 -6.07
C SER A 148 -0.37 -17.57 -5.27
N LEU A 149 0.47 -16.64 -4.77
CA LEU A 149 1.59 -16.95 -3.89
C LEU A 149 1.12 -17.46 -2.52
N ALA A 150 0.10 -16.84 -1.93
CA ALA A 150 -0.52 -17.29 -0.67
C ALA A 150 -1.03 -18.74 -0.77
N ILE A 151 -1.79 -19.05 -1.83
CA ILE A 151 -2.32 -20.39 -2.07
C ILE A 151 -1.18 -21.39 -2.33
N ALA A 152 -0.21 -21.06 -3.20
CA ALA A 152 0.90 -21.96 -3.52
C ALA A 152 1.79 -22.27 -2.30
N LEU A 153 2.04 -21.29 -1.43
CA LEU A 153 2.80 -21.47 -0.20
C LEU A 153 2.01 -22.23 0.87
N MET A 154 0.70 -21.96 1.04
CA MET A 154 -0.13 -22.66 2.01
C MET A 154 -0.42 -24.12 1.60
N GLU A 155 -0.50 -24.42 0.30
CA GLU A 155 -0.43 -25.79 -0.22
C GLU A 155 0.89 -26.45 0.18
N PHE A 156 2.04 -25.84 -0.16
CA PHE A 156 3.36 -26.39 0.14
C PHE A 156 3.59 -26.67 1.64
N LEU A 157 3.22 -25.74 2.52
CA LEU A 157 3.37 -25.93 3.96
C LEU A 157 2.47 -27.06 4.50
N LYS A 158 1.24 -27.19 3.98
CA LYS A 158 0.33 -28.29 4.35
C LYS A 158 0.89 -29.65 3.89
N ASP A 159 1.34 -29.73 2.64
CA ASP A 159 1.84 -30.96 2.03
C ASP A 159 3.12 -31.48 2.71
N ASN A 160 3.90 -30.59 3.34
CA ASN A 160 5.10 -30.91 4.12
C ASN A 160 4.87 -30.95 5.65
N THR A 161 3.63 -30.78 6.13
CA THR A 161 3.27 -30.72 7.57
C THR A 161 4.00 -29.63 8.39
N VAL A 162 4.41 -28.53 7.74
CA VAL A 162 5.17 -27.44 8.39
C VAL A 162 4.22 -26.34 8.88
N HIS A 163 4.15 -26.16 10.20
CA HIS A 163 3.38 -25.08 10.82
C HIS A 163 4.22 -23.82 11.00
N ARG A 164 4.04 -22.84 10.09
CA ARG A 164 4.61 -21.49 10.17
C ARG A 164 3.57 -20.44 9.80
N SER A 165 3.69 -19.25 10.36
CA SER A 165 2.93 -18.07 9.92
C SER A 165 3.45 -17.53 8.60
N ILE A 166 2.55 -16.97 7.79
CA ILE A 166 2.85 -16.32 6.51
C ILE A 166 2.49 -14.82 6.65
N GLN A 167 3.30 -13.94 6.07
CA GLN A 167 2.95 -12.55 5.82
C GLN A 167 3.32 -12.20 4.37
N ILE A 168 2.34 -11.83 3.55
CA ILE A 168 2.56 -11.33 2.19
C ILE A 168 2.23 -9.85 2.18
N PHE A 169 3.25 -9.01 1.99
CA PHE A 169 3.09 -7.59 1.75
C PHE A 169 2.88 -7.40 0.24
N ALA A 170 1.73 -6.88 -0.17
CA ALA A 170 1.39 -6.67 -1.57
C ALA A 170 1.19 -5.17 -1.78
N THR A 171 1.97 -4.57 -2.67
CA THR A 171 1.96 -3.12 -2.86
C THR A 171 1.83 -2.71 -4.31
N ASP A 172 1.21 -1.57 -4.54
CA ASP A 172 1.01 -0.97 -5.86
C ASP A 172 0.93 0.54 -5.74
N ILE A 173 1.14 1.27 -6.83
CA ILE A 173 1.07 2.74 -6.84
C ILE A 173 -0.38 3.25 -6.99
N ASN A 174 -1.29 2.38 -7.46
CA ASN A 174 -2.69 2.68 -7.74
C ASN A 174 -3.62 2.19 -6.60
N GLU A 175 -4.22 3.12 -5.86
CA GLU A 175 -5.12 2.79 -4.74
C GLU A 175 -6.41 2.07 -5.20
N ALA A 176 -6.89 2.30 -6.42
CA ALA A 176 -8.14 1.70 -6.91
C ALA A 176 -8.01 0.17 -7.09
N VAL A 177 -6.88 -0.29 -7.64
CA VAL A 177 -6.61 -1.74 -7.77
C VAL A 177 -6.30 -2.38 -6.43
N ILE A 178 -5.62 -1.66 -5.53
CA ILE A 178 -5.42 -2.06 -4.13
C ILE A 178 -6.76 -2.21 -3.38
N GLY A 179 -7.74 -1.33 -3.64
CA GLY A 179 -9.10 -1.44 -3.11
C GLY A 179 -9.79 -2.74 -3.55
N LYS A 180 -9.72 -3.07 -4.84
CA LYS A 180 -10.22 -4.34 -5.39
C LYS A 180 -9.44 -5.56 -4.85
N ALA A 181 -8.13 -5.43 -4.65
CA ALA A 181 -7.32 -6.47 -4.04
C ALA A 181 -7.75 -6.76 -2.60
N ARG A 182 -7.99 -5.74 -1.77
CA ARG A 182 -8.48 -5.88 -0.38
C ARG A 182 -9.86 -6.55 -0.29
N THR A 183 -10.79 -6.22 -1.18
CA THR A 183 -12.10 -6.89 -1.22
C THR A 183 -11.98 -8.33 -1.72
N GLY A 184 -11.05 -8.58 -2.64
CA GLY A 184 -10.70 -9.92 -3.13
C GLY A 184 -11.83 -10.62 -3.87
N ILE A 185 -12.71 -9.86 -4.53
CA ILE A 185 -13.84 -10.36 -5.33
C ILE A 185 -13.45 -10.33 -6.81
N TYR A 186 -13.63 -11.45 -7.50
CA TYR A 186 -13.28 -11.65 -8.89
C TYR A 186 -14.44 -12.29 -9.66
N SER A 187 -14.56 -11.96 -10.95
CA SER A 187 -15.58 -12.54 -11.84
C SER A 187 -15.40 -14.06 -11.98
N LYS A 188 -16.47 -14.77 -12.37
CA LYS A 188 -16.42 -16.22 -12.66
C LYS A 188 -15.47 -16.59 -13.80
N THR A 189 -14.94 -15.61 -14.55
CA THR A 189 -13.83 -15.82 -15.49
C THR A 189 -12.59 -16.45 -14.87
N ILE A 190 -12.34 -16.31 -13.55
CA ILE A 190 -11.16 -16.94 -12.91
C ILE A 190 -11.14 -18.47 -12.98
N MET A 191 -12.26 -19.11 -13.34
CA MET A 191 -12.35 -20.56 -13.54
C MET A 191 -11.46 -21.08 -14.69
N THR A 192 -10.91 -20.21 -15.55
CA THR A 192 -9.89 -20.58 -16.55
C THR A 192 -8.47 -20.67 -15.98
N ASP A 193 -8.19 -19.95 -14.89
CA ASP A 193 -6.84 -19.82 -14.29
C ASP A 193 -6.71 -20.54 -12.93
N VAL A 194 -7.82 -20.85 -12.28
CA VAL A 194 -7.87 -21.48 -10.94
C VAL A 194 -8.57 -22.84 -11.05
N SER A 195 -7.89 -23.91 -10.64
CA SER A 195 -8.44 -25.27 -10.72
C SER A 195 -9.63 -25.49 -9.76
N PRO A 196 -10.54 -26.45 -10.03
CA PRO A 196 -11.73 -26.69 -9.20
C PRO A 196 -11.41 -27.01 -7.73
N GLU A 197 -10.29 -27.70 -7.48
CA GLU A 197 -9.82 -28.04 -6.13
C GLU A 197 -9.32 -26.81 -5.37
N ARG A 198 -8.84 -25.79 -6.09
CA ARG A 198 -8.42 -24.50 -5.51
C ARG A 198 -9.61 -23.58 -5.28
N LEU A 199 -10.54 -23.50 -6.23
CA LEU A 199 -11.80 -22.76 -6.08
C LEU A 199 -12.56 -23.25 -4.84
N SER A 200 -12.86 -24.55 -4.76
CA SER A 200 -13.59 -25.16 -3.63
C SER A 200 -12.89 -25.09 -2.27
N ARG A 201 -11.57 -24.85 -2.21
CA ARG A 201 -10.80 -24.77 -0.95
C ARG A 201 -10.44 -23.35 -0.51
N PHE A 202 -10.29 -22.41 -1.44
CA PHE A 202 -9.70 -21.10 -1.20
C PHE A 202 -10.58 -19.92 -1.64
N PHE A 203 -11.75 -20.19 -2.22
CA PHE A 203 -12.71 -19.18 -2.64
C PHE A 203 -14.11 -19.51 -2.08
N ILE A 204 -14.97 -18.50 -2.05
CA ILE A 204 -16.37 -18.56 -1.64
C ILE A 204 -17.19 -17.96 -2.78
N GLU A 205 -18.23 -18.64 -3.24
CA GLU A 205 -19.10 -18.11 -4.29
C GLU A 205 -20.01 -17.00 -3.73
N VAL A 206 -20.12 -15.91 -4.47
CA VAL A 206 -20.90 -14.70 -4.15
C VAL A 206 -21.62 -14.22 -5.40
N GLU A 207 -22.61 -13.33 -5.26
CA GLU A 207 -23.42 -12.85 -6.40
C GLU A 207 -22.57 -12.27 -7.55
N GLN A 208 -21.48 -11.60 -7.22
CA GLN A 208 -20.55 -10.98 -8.18
C GLN A 208 -19.45 -11.93 -8.72
N GLY A 209 -19.44 -13.20 -8.31
CA GLY A 209 -18.46 -14.20 -8.75
C GLY A 209 -17.86 -15.01 -7.60
N TYR A 210 -16.54 -14.93 -7.41
CA TYR A 210 -15.81 -15.63 -6.36
C TYR A 210 -15.02 -14.65 -5.49
N GLN A 211 -15.21 -14.73 -4.17
CA GLN A 211 -14.40 -14.01 -3.19
C GLN A 211 -13.32 -14.93 -2.61
N VAL A 212 -12.08 -14.44 -2.51
CA VAL A 212 -10.98 -15.15 -1.85
C VAL A 212 -11.30 -15.37 -0.36
N SER A 213 -11.07 -16.58 0.15
CA SER A 213 -11.43 -16.96 1.51
C SER A 213 -10.67 -16.13 2.55
N LYS A 214 -11.32 -15.87 3.69
CA LYS A 214 -10.76 -15.01 4.74
C LYS A 214 -9.37 -15.49 5.20
N THR A 215 -9.14 -16.80 5.31
CA THR A 215 -7.84 -17.39 5.68
C THR A 215 -6.69 -17.00 4.74
N ILE A 216 -6.96 -16.82 3.44
CA ILE A 216 -5.97 -16.33 2.48
C ILE A 216 -5.86 -14.79 2.53
N ARG A 217 -6.98 -14.07 2.77
CA ARG A 217 -6.96 -12.60 2.84
C ARG A 217 -6.26 -12.07 4.10
N ASP A 218 -6.45 -12.70 5.25
CA ASP A 218 -5.85 -12.27 6.53
C ASP A 218 -4.31 -12.38 6.57
N ILE A 219 -3.68 -13.12 5.64
CA ILE A 219 -2.21 -13.20 5.47
C ILE A 219 -1.66 -12.27 4.37
N CYS A 220 -2.51 -11.53 3.65
CA CYS A 220 -2.13 -10.61 2.57
C CYS A 220 -2.41 -9.15 2.97
N VAL A 221 -1.34 -8.39 3.22
CA VAL A 221 -1.40 -6.97 3.61
C VAL A 221 -1.23 -6.09 2.38
N PHE A 222 -2.32 -5.43 1.95
CA PHE A 222 -2.36 -4.57 0.77
C PHE A 222 -2.21 -3.08 1.09
N ALA A 223 -1.16 -2.44 0.58
CA ALA A 223 -0.87 -1.01 0.81
C ALA A 223 -0.41 -0.30 -0.48
N LYS A 224 -0.65 1.01 -0.57
CA LYS A 224 -0.11 1.86 -1.64
C LYS A 224 1.38 2.12 -1.42
N GLN A 225 2.17 2.08 -2.48
CA GLN A 225 3.61 2.36 -2.46
C GLN A 225 4.15 2.73 -3.86
N ASP A 226 4.92 3.81 -3.97
CA ASP A 226 5.84 4.02 -5.08
C ASP A 226 7.20 3.36 -4.75
N ILE A 227 7.45 2.20 -5.34
CA ILE A 227 8.70 1.44 -5.23
C ILE A 227 9.97 2.25 -5.58
N GLY A 228 9.85 3.33 -6.36
CA GLY A 228 10.96 4.18 -6.77
C GLY A 228 11.33 5.29 -5.78
N GLN A 229 10.53 5.50 -4.72
CA GLN A 229 10.64 6.62 -3.77
C GLN A 229 10.37 6.22 -2.30
N ASP A 230 9.35 5.40 -2.04
CA ASP A 230 8.93 5.04 -0.69
C ASP A 230 9.89 4.03 0.00
N PRO A 231 9.99 4.04 1.35
CA PRO A 231 10.75 3.04 2.09
C PRO A 231 10.28 1.59 1.81
N PRO A 232 11.19 0.64 1.53
CA PRO A 232 10.83 -0.73 1.21
C PRO A 232 10.47 -1.58 2.43
N ILE A 233 9.69 -2.63 2.19
CA ILE A 233 9.44 -3.68 3.18
C ILE A 233 10.74 -4.48 3.40
N SER A 234 11.35 -4.31 4.57
CA SER A 234 12.61 -4.99 4.91
C SER A 234 12.41 -6.37 5.56
N LYS A 235 13.47 -7.19 5.50
CA LYS A 235 13.55 -8.54 6.08
C LYS A 235 12.49 -9.47 5.49
N VAL A 236 12.48 -9.60 4.16
CA VAL A 236 11.61 -10.53 3.42
C VAL A 236 12.42 -11.68 2.81
N ASP A 237 11.81 -12.85 2.65
CA ASP A 237 12.45 -14.08 2.19
C ASP A 237 12.29 -14.28 0.67
N LEU A 238 11.26 -13.68 0.08
CA LEU A 238 10.98 -13.68 -1.36
C LEU A 238 10.37 -12.34 -1.80
N VAL A 239 10.92 -11.74 -2.85
CA VAL A 239 10.33 -10.62 -3.60
C VAL A 239 9.82 -11.13 -4.95
N SER A 240 8.56 -10.80 -5.30
CA SER A 240 7.95 -11.10 -6.60
C SER A 240 7.59 -9.81 -7.33
N CYS A 241 8.41 -9.42 -8.30
CA CYS A 241 8.20 -8.21 -9.10
C CYS A 241 8.08 -8.60 -10.58
N ARG A 242 6.87 -8.98 -11.00
CA ARG A 242 6.65 -9.67 -12.28
C ARG A 242 5.80 -8.83 -13.23
N ASN A 243 6.31 -8.58 -14.44
CA ASN A 243 5.67 -7.77 -15.48
C ASN A 243 5.43 -6.30 -15.08
N VAL A 244 6.25 -5.77 -14.17
CA VAL A 244 6.24 -4.37 -13.72
C VAL A 244 7.45 -3.61 -14.27
N MET A 245 8.63 -4.25 -14.20
CA MET A 245 9.92 -3.68 -14.63
C MET A 245 9.96 -3.40 -16.14
N ILE A 246 9.10 -4.05 -16.93
CA ILE A 246 8.90 -3.77 -18.36
C ILE A 246 8.50 -2.32 -18.65
N TYR A 247 7.84 -1.60 -17.73
CA TYR A 247 7.41 -0.21 -17.95
C TYR A 247 8.48 0.83 -17.58
N PHE A 248 9.45 0.43 -16.76
CA PHE A 248 10.44 1.34 -16.18
C PHE A 248 11.66 1.53 -17.11
N GLY A 249 12.23 2.74 -17.07
CA GLY A 249 13.47 3.09 -17.75
C GLY A 249 14.73 2.77 -16.92
N PRO A 250 15.93 2.90 -17.51
CA PRO A 250 17.19 2.51 -16.84
C PRO A 250 17.52 3.26 -15.56
N ALA A 251 16.98 4.48 -15.36
CA ALA A 251 17.17 5.26 -14.13
C ALA A 251 16.40 4.66 -12.94
N LEU A 252 15.15 4.26 -13.16
CA LEU A 252 14.32 3.62 -12.15
C LEU A 252 14.80 2.18 -11.84
N HIS A 253 15.26 1.43 -12.86
CA HIS A 253 15.96 0.15 -12.65
C HIS A 253 17.18 0.29 -11.72
N LYS A 254 17.98 1.36 -11.87
CA LYS A 254 19.15 1.65 -11.02
C LYS A 254 18.81 1.87 -9.54
N ARG A 255 17.58 2.26 -9.20
CA ARG A 255 17.13 2.37 -7.79
C ARG A 255 16.51 1.08 -7.28
N ILE A 256 15.66 0.44 -8.08
CA ILE A 256 14.85 -0.72 -7.65
C ILE A 256 15.70 -1.96 -7.33
N PHE A 257 16.73 -2.28 -8.13
CA PHE A 257 17.52 -3.49 -7.85
C PHE A 257 18.32 -3.43 -6.53
N PRO A 258 18.98 -2.31 -6.17
CA PRO A 258 19.49 -2.09 -4.81
C PRO A 258 18.42 -2.15 -3.72
N ILE A 259 17.22 -1.60 -3.96
CA ILE A 259 16.10 -1.66 -3.01
C ILE A 259 15.66 -3.12 -2.74
N PHE A 260 15.56 -3.96 -3.78
CA PHE A 260 15.29 -5.40 -3.63
C PHE A 260 16.43 -6.13 -2.90
N HIS A 261 17.68 -5.79 -3.19
CA HIS A 261 18.83 -6.36 -2.49
C HIS A 261 18.79 -6.01 -1.00
N TYR A 262 18.50 -4.76 -0.64
CA TYR A 262 18.34 -4.32 0.74
C TYR A 262 17.17 -5.03 1.45
N ALA A 263 16.00 -5.10 0.82
CA ALA A 263 14.78 -5.69 1.37
C ALA A 263 14.94 -7.17 1.77
N LEU A 264 15.66 -7.95 0.96
CA LEU A 264 15.81 -9.39 1.12
C LEU A 264 16.69 -9.80 2.31
N ASN A 265 16.26 -10.83 3.04
CA ASN A 265 17.08 -11.56 4.00
C ASN A 265 18.28 -12.23 3.29
N PRO A 266 19.37 -12.56 4.00
CA PRO A 266 20.44 -13.40 3.45
C PRO A 266 19.87 -14.72 2.91
N ASN A 267 20.31 -15.14 1.71
CA ASN A 267 19.75 -16.26 0.93
C ASN A 267 18.30 -16.07 0.43
N GLY A 268 17.67 -14.92 0.68
CA GLY A 268 16.34 -14.60 0.15
C GLY A 268 16.30 -14.49 -1.37
N PHE A 269 15.13 -14.68 -1.96
CA PHE A 269 14.94 -14.86 -3.40
C PHE A 269 14.26 -13.67 -4.09
N LEU A 270 14.59 -13.42 -5.36
CA LEU A 270 13.90 -12.48 -6.24
C LEU A 270 13.36 -13.23 -7.46
N ILE A 271 12.07 -13.10 -7.77
CA ILE A 271 11.47 -13.59 -9.01
C ILE A 271 10.95 -12.42 -9.86
N LEU A 272 11.24 -12.49 -11.17
CA LEU A 272 10.84 -11.50 -12.17
C LEU A 272 9.95 -12.15 -13.26
N GLY A 273 9.32 -11.36 -14.12
CA GLY A 273 8.61 -11.85 -15.30
C GLY A 273 9.56 -12.41 -16.35
N ALA A 274 9.09 -13.31 -17.23
CA ALA A 274 9.94 -14.04 -18.18
C ALA A 274 10.82 -13.14 -19.09
N SER A 275 10.25 -11.99 -19.51
CA SER A 275 10.91 -10.97 -20.34
C SER A 275 11.80 -9.99 -19.56
N GLU A 276 11.91 -10.13 -18.24
CA GLU A 276 12.65 -9.24 -17.35
C GLU A 276 13.96 -9.91 -16.87
N SER A 277 14.94 -9.11 -16.44
CA SER A 277 16.18 -9.63 -15.84
C SER A 277 16.90 -8.56 -15.02
N VAL A 278 17.79 -8.98 -14.12
CA VAL A 278 18.66 -8.08 -13.35
C VAL A 278 19.70 -7.32 -14.19
N GLY A 279 19.96 -7.73 -15.44
CA GLY A 279 20.85 -7.03 -16.36
C GLY A 279 22.23 -6.68 -15.76
N VAL A 280 22.49 -5.39 -15.61
CA VAL A 280 23.75 -4.82 -15.07
C VAL A 280 23.91 -5.10 -13.56
N PHE A 281 22.86 -5.49 -12.85
CA PHE A 281 22.85 -5.74 -11.40
C PHE A 281 23.11 -7.21 -11.03
N ALA A 282 23.71 -7.99 -11.94
CA ALA A 282 24.11 -9.38 -11.69
C ALA A 282 25.11 -9.53 -10.52
N ASP A 283 25.86 -8.48 -10.18
CA ASP A 283 26.75 -8.46 -9.02
C ASP A 283 26.00 -8.47 -7.67
N LEU A 284 24.69 -8.20 -7.65
CA LEU A 284 23.83 -8.27 -6.46
C LEU A 284 23.05 -9.60 -6.35
N PHE A 285 22.93 -10.35 -7.44
CA PHE A 285 21.95 -11.44 -7.57
C PHE A 285 22.49 -12.63 -8.36
N ASP A 286 22.67 -13.77 -7.68
CA ASP A 286 23.05 -15.02 -8.33
C ASP A 286 21.82 -15.72 -8.92
N LEU A 287 21.93 -16.25 -10.15
CA LEU A 287 20.82 -16.83 -10.90
C LEU A 287 20.54 -18.27 -10.45
N VAL A 288 19.29 -18.54 -10.05
CA VAL A 288 18.82 -19.85 -9.58
C VAL A 288 18.01 -20.58 -10.66
N ASP A 289 17.08 -19.88 -11.32
CA ASP A 289 16.29 -20.43 -12.43
C ASP A 289 16.29 -19.46 -13.62
N LYS A 290 16.93 -19.87 -14.72
CA LYS A 290 17.00 -19.07 -15.95
C LYS A 290 15.67 -18.97 -16.69
N ARG A 291 14.78 -19.97 -16.56
CA ARG A 291 13.51 -20.05 -17.30
C ARG A 291 12.44 -19.18 -16.65
N TYR A 292 12.37 -19.18 -15.32
CA TYR A 292 11.39 -18.40 -14.56
C TYR A 292 11.98 -17.18 -13.85
N ARG A 293 13.22 -16.78 -14.21
CA ARG A 293 13.90 -15.57 -13.72
C ARG A 293 13.95 -15.49 -12.18
N ILE A 294 14.30 -16.61 -11.54
CA ILE A 294 14.49 -16.70 -10.10
C ILE A 294 15.98 -16.47 -9.79
N TYR A 295 16.25 -15.60 -8.83
CA TYR A 295 17.57 -15.22 -8.33
C TYR A 295 17.63 -15.35 -6.81
N THR A 296 18.82 -15.38 -6.22
CA THR A 296 19.04 -15.29 -4.76
C THR A 296 19.97 -14.12 -4.43
N LYS A 297 19.81 -13.54 -3.23
CA LYS A 297 20.59 -12.39 -2.75
C LYS A 297 22.05 -12.77 -2.55
N LYS A 298 22.94 -12.12 -3.31
CA LYS A 298 24.39 -12.27 -3.16
C LYS A 298 24.91 -11.51 -1.95
N SER A 299 25.89 -12.08 -1.24
CA SER A 299 26.62 -11.35 -0.20
C SER A 299 27.64 -10.42 -0.83
N VAL A 300 27.64 -9.15 -0.43
CA VAL A 300 28.54 -8.11 -0.95
C VAL A 300 29.27 -7.42 0.19
N ALA A 301 30.57 -7.16 0.01
CA ALA A 301 31.46 -6.69 1.08
C ALA A 301 31.18 -5.26 1.56
N ASN A 302 30.39 -4.47 0.82
CA ASN A 302 29.96 -3.14 1.21
C ASN A 302 28.48 -2.96 0.81
N PRO A 303 27.52 -2.90 1.75
CA PRO A 303 26.13 -2.63 1.44
C PRO A 303 25.96 -1.26 0.80
N MET A 304 25.13 -1.14 -0.24
CA MET A 304 24.71 0.16 -0.74
C MET A 304 23.78 0.81 0.28
N VAL A 305 24.29 1.80 1.02
CA VAL A 305 23.47 2.67 1.87
C VAL A 305 22.64 3.57 0.95
N PHE A 306 21.33 3.57 1.15
CA PHE A 306 20.40 4.45 0.44
C PHE A 306 20.00 5.61 1.37
N GLU A 307 20.32 6.83 0.97
CA GLU A 307 19.79 8.04 1.61
C GLU A 307 18.35 8.25 1.11
N PHE A 308 17.38 7.98 1.97
CA PHE A 308 16.00 8.40 1.73
C PHE A 308 15.90 9.90 2.03
N TYR A 309 15.60 10.69 1.00
CA TYR A 309 15.18 12.08 1.17
C TYR A 309 13.79 12.10 1.80
N ALA A 310 13.75 12.02 3.13
CA ALA A 310 12.52 12.17 3.90
C ALA A 310 11.94 13.57 3.68
N ALA A 311 10.76 13.65 3.07
CA ALA A 311 10.03 14.90 2.93
C ALA A 311 9.71 15.50 4.32
N GLU A 312 9.71 16.83 4.41
CA GLU A 312 9.78 17.58 5.67
C GLU A 312 8.48 17.49 6.51
N TYR A 313 8.31 16.43 7.29
CA TYR A 313 7.24 16.33 8.32
C TYR A 313 7.69 15.61 9.60
N ALA A 314 8.85 16.00 10.15
CA ALA A 314 9.37 15.49 11.42
C ALA A 314 10.08 16.58 12.26
N ALA A 315 9.38 17.68 12.54
CA ALA A 315 9.86 18.68 13.49
C ALA A 315 9.80 18.17 14.94
N THR A 316 10.70 18.67 15.80
CA THR A 316 10.69 18.57 17.27
C THR A 316 10.68 17.17 17.91
N ILE A 317 11.86 16.55 18.02
CA ILE A 317 12.30 15.88 19.27
C ILE A 317 13.74 16.36 19.58
N PRO A 318 14.02 16.93 20.78
CA PRO A 318 15.38 17.33 21.15
C PRO A 318 16.34 16.16 21.35
N ASN A 319 17.60 16.34 20.96
CA ASN A 319 18.68 15.37 21.09
C ASN A 319 19.27 15.35 22.51
N HIS A 320 19.54 14.17 23.09
CA HIS A 320 20.23 14.04 24.39
C HIS A 320 21.08 12.76 24.53
N GLY A 321 22.30 12.80 23.97
CA GLY A 321 23.44 11.97 24.39
C GLY A 321 23.42 10.48 24.04
N THR A 322 24.55 9.77 24.02
CA THR A 322 25.98 10.18 24.08
C THR A 322 26.80 9.00 23.54
N GLY A 323 27.80 9.23 22.68
CA GLY A 323 28.59 8.14 22.10
C GLY A 323 29.55 8.58 21.00
N GLU A 324 30.65 9.21 21.39
CA GLU A 324 31.90 9.23 20.59
C GLU A 324 32.56 7.84 20.74
N SER A 325 33.45 7.35 19.86
CA SER A 325 34.21 8.01 18.78
C SER A 325 34.46 7.06 17.58
N ASP A 326 35.41 7.44 16.71
CA ASP A 326 36.09 6.64 15.68
C ASP A 326 35.31 6.33 14.37
N ALA A 327 35.85 6.62 13.17
CA ALA A 327 37.05 7.42 12.85
C ALA A 327 36.99 8.00 11.42
N LEU A 328 37.63 9.15 11.21
CA LEU A 328 37.91 9.71 9.88
C LEU A 328 38.87 8.79 9.10
N ASN A 329 38.38 8.16 8.02
CA ASN A 329 39.19 7.35 7.12
C ASN A 329 38.83 7.60 5.63
N GLY A 330 38.83 8.86 5.22
CA GLY A 330 38.88 9.21 3.80
C GLY A 330 40.22 8.76 3.23
N SER A 331 40.23 7.74 2.36
CA SER A 331 41.47 7.12 1.94
C SER A 331 42.30 8.05 1.04
N TRP A 332 43.63 8.00 1.19
CA TRP A 332 44.56 8.55 0.20
C TRP A 332 44.27 8.01 -1.22
N LEU A 333 43.72 6.80 -1.31
CA LEU A 333 43.27 6.20 -2.57
C LEU A 333 42.12 6.97 -3.23
N ASP A 334 41.24 7.61 -2.47
CA ASP A 334 40.05 8.32 -2.98
C ASP A 334 40.39 9.76 -3.41
N VAL A 335 41.26 10.43 -2.64
CA VAL A 335 41.89 11.69 -3.09
C VAL A 335 42.65 11.46 -4.40
N LYS A 336 43.36 10.33 -4.53
CA LYS A 336 44.05 9.97 -5.76
C LYS A 336 43.07 9.67 -6.92
N LYS A 337 41.98 8.93 -6.70
CA LYS A 337 40.95 8.69 -7.73
C LYS A 337 40.37 9.99 -8.28
N GLU A 338 40.04 10.96 -7.42
CA GLU A 338 39.44 12.22 -7.88
C GLU A 338 40.48 13.14 -8.55
N ALA A 339 41.73 13.14 -8.09
CA ALA A 339 42.83 13.80 -8.79
C ALA A 339 43.07 13.19 -10.19
N ASP A 340 43.15 11.86 -10.30
CA ASP A 340 43.28 11.14 -11.56
C ASP A 340 42.08 11.44 -12.50
N ARG A 341 40.86 11.53 -11.97
CA ARG A 341 39.64 11.91 -12.70
C ARG A 341 39.71 13.33 -13.26
N ILE A 342 40.17 14.31 -12.47
CA ILE A 342 40.34 15.71 -12.88
C ILE A 342 41.44 15.84 -13.95
N VAL A 343 42.56 15.13 -13.79
CA VAL A 343 43.66 15.11 -14.78
C VAL A 343 43.22 14.45 -16.08
N LEU A 344 42.56 13.29 -16.02
CA LEU A 344 42.02 12.60 -17.21
C LEU A 344 40.96 13.44 -17.94
N GLY A 345 40.19 14.26 -17.22
CA GLY A 345 39.21 15.17 -17.80
C GLY A 345 39.81 16.37 -18.57
N LYS A 346 41.02 16.82 -18.21
CA LYS A 346 41.67 18.00 -18.82
C LYS A 346 42.83 17.69 -19.76
N TYR A 347 43.59 16.61 -19.54
CA TYR A 347 44.89 16.37 -20.18
C TYR A 347 45.03 15.00 -20.85
N SER A 348 43.99 14.17 -20.88
CA SER A 348 44.02 12.88 -21.59
C SER A 348 43.79 13.08 -23.10
N PRO A 349 44.55 12.38 -23.99
CA PRO A 349 44.25 12.38 -25.42
C PRO A 349 42.84 11.83 -25.68
N PRO A 350 42.12 12.33 -26.70
CA PRO A 350 40.78 11.86 -27.03
C PRO A 350 40.78 10.34 -27.30
N GLY A 351 39.81 9.63 -26.73
CA GLY A 351 39.75 8.18 -26.85
C GLY A 351 38.48 7.56 -26.28
N VAL A 352 38.32 6.26 -26.49
CA VAL A 352 37.19 5.46 -26.03
C VAL A 352 37.62 4.08 -25.58
N ILE A 353 36.96 3.52 -24.58
CA ILE A 353 37.05 2.09 -24.26
C ILE A 353 35.87 1.38 -24.93
N ILE A 354 36.14 0.34 -25.71
CA ILE A 354 35.13 -0.50 -26.36
C ILE A 354 35.13 -1.93 -25.82
N ASN A 355 33.96 -2.56 -25.87
CA ASN A 355 33.81 -4.00 -25.65
C ASN A 355 34.15 -4.82 -26.92
N SER A 356 34.09 -6.14 -26.82
CA SER A 356 34.33 -7.08 -27.93
C SER A 356 33.29 -7.04 -29.06
N LYS A 357 32.16 -6.33 -28.87
CA LYS A 357 31.13 -6.02 -29.88
C LYS A 357 31.31 -4.64 -30.55
N LEU A 358 32.35 -3.90 -30.16
CA LEU A 358 32.66 -2.52 -30.59
C LEU A 358 31.79 -1.42 -29.96
N ASP A 359 31.04 -1.73 -28.91
CA ASP A 359 30.23 -0.73 -28.17
C ASP A 359 31.10 0.06 -27.20
N ILE A 360 30.94 1.39 -27.18
CA ILE A 360 31.69 2.31 -26.32
C ILE A 360 31.15 2.22 -24.89
N ILE A 361 32.03 1.83 -23.96
CA ILE A 361 31.76 1.74 -22.52
C ILE A 361 32.07 3.08 -21.83
N GLN A 362 33.12 3.77 -22.27
CA GLN A 362 33.59 5.01 -21.68
C GLN A 362 34.26 5.90 -22.72
N PHE A 363 33.86 7.17 -22.78
CA PHE A 363 34.57 8.23 -23.51
C PHE A 363 35.65 8.87 -22.62
N ARG A 364 36.77 9.30 -23.23
CA ARG A 364 37.89 9.99 -22.57
C ARG A 364 38.34 11.19 -23.43
N GLY A 365 38.62 12.32 -22.81
CA GLY A 365 38.95 13.56 -23.52
C GLY A 365 37.83 14.06 -24.45
N ARG A 366 38.18 14.92 -25.40
CA ARG A 366 37.23 15.54 -26.35
C ARG A 366 37.12 14.72 -27.65
N THR A 367 36.31 13.66 -27.65
CA THR A 367 36.14 12.76 -28.81
C THR A 367 35.35 13.33 -29.99
N GLY A 368 34.59 14.42 -29.81
CA GLY A 368 33.67 14.98 -30.83
C GLY A 368 34.30 15.41 -32.17
N VAL A 369 35.63 15.52 -32.23
CA VAL A 369 36.40 15.78 -33.47
C VAL A 369 36.50 14.53 -34.35
N TYR A 370 36.39 13.33 -33.77
CA TYR A 370 36.55 12.04 -34.45
C TYR A 370 35.26 11.22 -34.47
N LEU A 371 34.44 11.39 -33.43
CA LEU A 371 33.18 10.68 -33.25
C LEU A 371 32.01 11.66 -33.25
N GLU A 372 30.91 11.29 -33.88
CA GLU A 372 29.62 11.99 -33.78
C GLU A 372 28.46 10.97 -33.74
N PRO A 373 27.28 11.34 -33.23
CA PRO A 373 26.10 10.49 -33.36
C PRO A 373 25.79 10.27 -34.84
N ALA A 374 25.48 9.03 -35.22
CA ALA A 374 24.88 8.77 -36.54
C ALA A 374 23.54 9.50 -36.65
N SER A 375 23.14 9.84 -37.87
CA SER A 375 21.75 10.26 -38.13
C SER A 375 20.85 9.03 -38.05
N GLY A 376 19.99 8.96 -37.03
CA GLY A 376 19.19 7.78 -36.70
C GLY A 376 19.61 7.09 -35.38
N MET A 377 18.89 6.02 -35.05
CA MET A 377 18.87 5.34 -33.73
C MET A 377 20.13 5.44 -32.84
N PRO A 378 20.00 5.69 -31.51
CA PRO A 378 21.11 6.12 -30.66
C PRO A 378 22.12 5.01 -30.40
N SER A 379 23.12 4.92 -31.28
CA SER A 379 24.10 3.84 -31.28
C SER A 379 25.39 4.25 -30.60
N VAL A 380 25.69 3.65 -29.44
CA VAL A 380 27.01 3.71 -28.80
C VAL A 380 28.10 2.86 -29.49
N ASN A 381 27.80 2.22 -30.62
CA ASN A 381 28.77 1.40 -31.35
C ASN A 381 29.79 2.28 -32.10
N LEU A 382 31.08 2.06 -31.85
CA LEU A 382 32.17 2.91 -32.32
C LEU A 382 32.25 3.01 -33.86
N LEU A 383 31.89 1.96 -34.60
CA LEU A 383 31.86 2.03 -36.06
C LEU A 383 30.72 2.89 -36.59
N LYS A 384 29.57 2.90 -35.90
CA LYS A 384 28.43 3.76 -36.26
C LYS A 384 28.65 5.22 -35.86
N MET A 385 29.45 5.47 -34.81
CA MET A 385 29.80 6.83 -34.36
C MET A 385 31.04 7.43 -35.05
N ALA A 386 31.73 6.70 -35.92
CA ALA A 386 32.96 7.18 -36.55
C ALA A 386 32.65 8.12 -37.72
N ARG A 387 33.22 9.34 -37.70
CA ARG A 387 33.10 10.32 -38.80
C ARG A 387 33.57 9.76 -40.14
N ASP A 388 33.02 10.30 -41.22
CA ASP A 388 33.40 9.94 -42.59
C ASP A 388 34.90 10.03 -42.84
N GLY A 389 35.43 8.95 -43.44
CA GLY A 389 36.85 8.69 -43.65
C GLY A 389 37.51 7.80 -42.59
N LEU A 390 36.99 7.73 -41.35
CA LEU A 390 37.56 6.85 -40.31
C LEU A 390 37.08 5.39 -40.40
N PHE A 391 35.83 5.15 -40.82
CA PHE A 391 35.13 3.86 -40.72
C PHE A 391 35.96 2.65 -41.16
N ALA A 392 36.49 2.67 -42.38
CA ALA A 392 37.19 1.52 -42.96
C ALA A 392 38.53 1.23 -42.25
N GLY A 393 39.30 2.29 -41.96
CA GLY A 393 40.59 2.18 -41.28
C GLY A 393 40.45 1.71 -39.83
N LEU A 394 39.48 2.25 -39.10
CA LEU A 394 39.20 1.91 -37.71
C LEU A 394 38.63 0.48 -37.61
N ARG A 395 37.76 0.05 -38.53
CA ARG A 395 37.30 -1.35 -38.63
C ARG A 395 38.45 -2.33 -38.87
N ALA A 396 39.35 -2.02 -39.80
CA ALA A 396 40.50 -2.87 -40.10
C ALA A 396 41.44 -2.98 -38.89
N ALA A 397 41.78 -1.85 -38.26
CA ALA A 397 42.71 -1.80 -37.14
C ALA A 397 42.16 -2.51 -35.89
N ILE A 398 40.85 -2.38 -35.57
CA ILE A 398 40.27 -3.15 -34.45
C ILE A 398 40.19 -4.65 -34.80
N SER A 399 39.86 -5.01 -36.05
CA SER A 399 39.85 -6.41 -36.46
C SER A 399 41.23 -7.06 -36.34
N GLN A 400 42.32 -6.32 -36.58
CA GLN A 400 43.67 -6.79 -36.33
C GLN A 400 43.96 -6.90 -34.83
N ALA A 401 43.70 -5.84 -34.05
CA ALA A 401 43.93 -5.83 -32.60
C ALA A 401 43.17 -6.96 -31.88
N LYS A 402 41.95 -7.27 -32.32
CA LYS A 402 41.13 -8.36 -31.79
C LYS A 402 41.61 -9.76 -32.20
N LYS A 403 42.26 -9.90 -33.36
CA LYS A 403 42.82 -11.18 -33.84
C LYS A 403 44.18 -11.49 -33.22
N GLU A 404 45.02 -10.47 -33.06
CA GLU A 404 46.43 -10.62 -32.67
C GLU A 404 46.67 -10.27 -31.18
N ASN A 405 45.73 -9.59 -30.53
CA ASN A 405 45.79 -9.13 -29.12
C ASN A 405 47.08 -8.36 -28.78
N VAL A 406 47.54 -7.53 -29.74
CA VAL A 406 48.66 -6.60 -29.62
C VAL A 406 48.20 -5.16 -29.82
N LEU A 407 49.06 -4.20 -29.47
CA LEU A 407 48.90 -2.79 -29.84
C LEU A 407 48.93 -2.64 -31.36
N VAL A 408 47.85 -2.12 -31.95
CA VAL A 408 47.80 -1.78 -33.39
C VAL A 408 47.74 -0.27 -33.54
N LYS A 409 48.69 0.28 -34.32
CA LYS A 409 48.70 1.69 -34.73
C LYS A 409 48.25 1.79 -36.18
N LYS A 410 47.35 2.72 -36.49
CA LYS A 410 46.92 3.01 -37.87
C LYS A 410 47.05 4.49 -38.17
N GLU A 411 47.99 4.83 -39.04
CA GLU A 411 48.27 6.18 -39.50
C GLU A 411 47.65 6.43 -40.88
N GLY A 412 47.56 7.70 -41.30
CA GLY A 412 47.02 8.10 -42.60
C GLY A 412 45.50 7.93 -42.74
N LEU A 413 44.76 7.96 -41.63
CA LEU A 413 43.29 8.09 -41.68
C LEU A 413 42.92 9.56 -41.83
N HIS A 414 41.74 9.83 -42.39
CA HIS A 414 41.25 11.19 -42.60
C HIS A 414 39.87 11.36 -41.99
N VAL A 415 39.63 12.50 -41.35
CA VAL A 415 38.30 12.97 -40.94
C VAL A 415 37.87 14.08 -41.89
N LEU A 416 36.70 13.92 -42.50
CA LEU A 416 36.04 15.00 -43.21
C LEU A 416 35.27 15.88 -42.22
N LYS A 417 35.59 17.18 -42.19
CA LYS A 417 34.90 18.17 -41.34
C LYS A 417 34.79 19.51 -42.08
N ASN A 418 33.56 19.94 -42.33
CA ASN A 418 33.24 21.21 -43.02
C ASN A 418 34.00 21.40 -44.35
N GLY A 419 34.19 20.33 -45.13
CA GLY A 419 34.95 20.35 -46.39
C GLY A 419 36.47 20.24 -46.25
N HIS A 420 37.02 20.28 -45.02
CA HIS A 420 38.44 20.07 -44.76
C HIS A 420 38.73 18.61 -44.37
N SER A 421 39.88 18.09 -44.81
CA SER A 421 40.36 16.75 -44.48
C SER A 421 41.47 16.84 -43.43
N LEU A 422 41.19 16.37 -42.21
CA LEU A 422 42.15 16.34 -41.10
C LEU A 422 42.78 14.95 -41.00
N PRO A 423 44.12 14.81 -41.02
CA PRO A 423 44.77 13.52 -40.85
C PRO A 423 44.78 13.09 -39.37
N VAL A 424 44.54 11.81 -39.14
CA VAL A 424 44.40 11.20 -37.81
C VAL A 424 45.21 9.91 -37.78
N SER A 425 45.89 9.66 -36.66
CA SER A 425 46.36 8.32 -36.31
C SER A 425 45.57 7.75 -35.13
N VAL A 426 45.32 6.45 -35.19
CA VAL A 426 44.52 5.72 -34.21
C VAL A 426 45.35 4.60 -33.61
N ASP A 427 45.53 4.64 -32.29
CA ASP A 427 46.18 3.60 -31.51
C ASP A 427 45.10 2.73 -30.83
N ILE A 428 45.21 1.41 -30.94
CA ILE A 428 44.27 0.45 -30.35
C ILE A 428 45.04 -0.48 -29.42
N VAL A 429 44.80 -0.31 -28.12
CA VAL A 429 45.48 -1.03 -27.04
C VAL A 429 44.53 -2.08 -26.45
N PRO A 430 44.83 -3.39 -26.53
CA PRO A 430 44.05 -4.42 -25.83
C PRO A 430 44.27 -4.30 -24.31
N ILE A 431 43.19 -4.13 -23.54
CA ILE A 431 43.25 -3.95 -22.09
C ILE A 431 43.37 -5.33 -21.42
N ASN A 432 44.60 -5.82 -21.31
CA ASN A 432 44.91 -7.05 -20.60
C ASN A 432 45.03 -6.75 -19.09
N GLY A 433 44.22 -7.40 -18.26
CA GLY A 433 44.11 -7.14 -16.81
C GLY A 433 43.41 -8.30 -16.08
N PRO A 434 42.58 -8.05 -15.05
CA PRO A 434 41.80 -9.09 -14.38
C PRO A 434 40.63 -9.64 -15.23
N PHE A 435 40.45 -9.14 -16.46
CA PHE A 435 39.40 -9.52 -17.39
C PHE A 435 39.91 -10.54 -18.43
N PRO A 436 39.05 -11.41 -18.99
CA PRO A 436 39.41 -12.30 -20.08
C PRO A 436 40.03 -11.57 -21.30
N LYS A 437 41.01 -12.22 -21.94
CA LYS A 437 41.73 -11.65 -23.10
C LYS A 437 40.76 -11.37 -24.25
N GLY A 438 40.89 -10.18 -24.85
CA GLY A 438 40.10 -9.77 -26.01
C GLY A 438 38.68 -9.23 -25.70
N GLU A 439 38.31 -9.04 -24.43
CA GLU A 439 37.03 -8.41 -24.08
C GLU A 439 37.00 -6.90 -24.27
N TYR A 440 38.12 -6.21 -24.02
CA TYR A 440 38.19 -4.74 -23.95
C TYR A 440 39.39 -4.16 -24.70
N PHE A 441 39.15 -3.06 -25.44
CA PHE A 441 40.18 -2.32 -26.15
C PHE A 441 40.04 -0.82 -25.86
N LEU A 442 41.17 -0.14 -25.66
CA LEU A 442 41.28 1.31 -25.58
C LEU A 442 41.67 1.83 -26.97
N VAL A 443 40.85 2.69 -27.55
CA VAL A 443 41.11 3.37 -28.83
C VAL A 443 41.48 4.82 -28.51
N LEU A 444 42.64 5.28 -28.97
CA LEU A 444 43.12 6.66 -28.80
C LEU A 444 43.28 7.34 -30.17
N PHE A 445 42.87 8.60 -30.28
CA PHE A 445 42.96 9.41 -31.48
C PHE A 445 44.01 10.50 -31.31
N HIS A 446 44.94 10.60 -32.27
CA HIS A 446 45.97 11.61 -32.31
C HIS A 446 45.87 12.41 -33.62
N GLU A 447 45.93 13.73 -33.52
CA GLU A 447 46.00 14.63 -34.67
C GLU A 447 47.45 14.69 -35.19
N HIS A 448 47.63 14.72 -36.52
CA HIS A 448 48.95 14.78 -37.14
C HIS A 448 49.14 16.11 -37.88
N ALA A 449 50.18 16.87 -37.55
CA ALA A 449 50.49 18.10 -38.28
C ALA A 449 51.01 17.76 -39.68
N VAL A 450 50.30 18.19 -40.73
CA VAL A 450 50.71 17.94 -42.13
C VAL A 450 51.99 18.70 -42.45
N GLN A 451 53.06 17.97 -42.75
CA GLN A 451 54.13 18.49 -43.62
C GLN A 451 53.83 18.08 -45.06
N SER A 452 53.65 19.07 -45.94
CA SER A 452 53.29 18.85 -47.34
C SER A 452 54.49 18.41 -48.19
N LYS A 453 54.31 17.35 -48.99
CA LYS A 453 55.03 17.12 -50.26
C LYS A 453 54.08 16.50 -51.29
N SER A 454 54.28 16.84 -52.56
CA SER A 454 53.42 16.52 -53.72
C SER A 454 53.95 15.35 -54.56
N ASN A 455 53.10 14.78 -55.44
CA ASN A 455 53.28 14.78 -56.92
C ASN A 455 52.12 14.04 -57.65
N SER A 456 52.10 14.13 -58.99
CA SER A 456 51.02 13.75 -59.96
C SER A 456 51.30 12.40 -60.69
N THR A 457 50.52 11.82 -61.65
CA THR A 457 49.97 12.30 -62.96
C THR A 457 49.05 11.28 -63.73
N HIS A 458 48.31 11.72 -64.79
CA HIS A 458 47.96 11.03 -66.10
C HIS A 458 46.97 9.79 -66.18
N ASP A 459 46.20 9.44 -67.26
CA ASP A 459 45.79 10.06 -68.57
C ASP A 459 44.50 9.42 -69.28
N ASN A 460 44.31 9.51 -70.63
CA ASN A 460 43.06 9.38 -71.47
C ASN A 460 43.08 8.20 -72.54
N GLY A 461 42.12 7.91 -73.49
CA GLY A 461 40.73 8.36 -73.84
C GLY A 461 40.18 7.89 -75.26
N THR A 462 38.85 8.04 -75.52
CA THR A 462 38.04 8.06 -76.82
C THR A 462 38.04 6.88 -77.84
N ALA A 463 37.47 6.99 -79.08
CA ALA A 463 36.04 6.77 -79.53
C ALA A 463 35.90 6.48 -81.09
N PHE A 464 34.74 6.05 -81.66
CA PHE A 464 34.53 5.72 -83.13
C PHE A 464 33.11 5.92 -83.78
N GLN A 465 32.88 5.53 -85.07
CA GLN A 465 32.09 6.27 -86.13
C GLN A 465 31.06 5.47 -87.04
N GLU A 466 30.45 6.12 -88.07
CA GLU A 466 29.26 5.67 -88.89
C GLU A 466 29.37 5.95 -90.46
N ASP A 467 28.26 6.20 -91.22
CA ASP A 467 28.10 6.58 -92.68
C ASP A 467 28.00 5.43 -93.77
N PHE A 468 27.34 5.44 -94.98
CA PHE A 468 26.30 6.23 -95.74
C PHE A 468 25.74 5.50 -97.05
N HIS A 469 24.70 6.05 -97.73
CA HIS A 469 24.28 5.99 -99.19
C HIS A 469 23.29 4.93 -99.83
N GLU A 470 22.69 5.29 -101.00
CA GLU A 470 21.29 4.94 -101.41
C GLU A 470 20.97 4.87 -102.94
N ALA A 471 19.79 4.30 -103.34
CA ALA A 471 19.21 4.40 -104.72
C ALA A 471 17.74 3.89 -104.88
N ARG A 472 16.72 4.38 -104.15
CA ARG A 472 15.42 3.66 -104.00
C ARG A 472 14.09 4.38 -104.35
N ALA A 473 14.12 5.67 -104.70
CA ALA A 473 13.03 6.62 -104.51
C ALA A 473 11.67 6.43 -105.24
N VAL A 474 11.48 5.45 -106.13
CA VAL A 474 10.20 5.28 -106.89
C VAL A 474 9.29 4.22 -106.29
N ASP A 475 9.87 3.10 -105.83
CA ASP A 475 9.16 2.02 -105.11
C ASP A 475 8.66 2.51 -103.74
N GLU A 476 9.43 3.43 -103.16
CA GLU A 476 9.24 4.06 -101.85
C GLU A 476 7.91 4.83 -101.73
N ILE A 477 7.45 5.49 -102.80
CA ILE A 477 6.24 6.36 -102.75
C ILE A 477 4.94 5.54 -102.64
N SER A 478 4.87 4.39 -103.32
CA SER A 478 3.71 3.48 -103.21
C SER A 478 3.67 2.81 -101.84
N ARG A 479 4.83 2.42 -101.31
CA ARG A 479 4.94 1.91 -99.95
C ARG A 479 4.49 2.96 -98.93
N LEU A 480 5.03 4.19 -99.01
CA LEU A 480 4.71 5.28 -98.09
C LEU A 480 3.21 5.63 -98.06
N THR A 481 2.50 5.57 -99.19
CA THR A 481 1.05 5.83 -99.20
C THR A 481 0.23 4.72 -98.53
N GLN A 482 0.66 3.47 -98.66
CA GLN A 482 0.06 2.34 -97.95
C GLN A 482 0.39 2.38 -96.44
N GLU A 483 1.62 2.77 -96.08
CA GLU A 483 2.12 2.97 -94.71
C GLU A 483 1.40 4.15 -94.00
N VAL A 484 1.09 5.24 -94.72
CA VAL A 484 0.25 6.37 -94.25
C VAL A 484 -1.22 5.98 -94.02
N THR A 485 -1.74 5.00 -94.77
CA THR A 485 -3.12 4.52 -94.60
C THR A 485 -3.22 3.61 -93.36
N ALA A 486 -2.30 2.64 -93.25
CA ALA A 486 -2.23 1.75 -92.08
C ALA A 486 -1.96 2.50 -90.76
N THR A 487 -1.11 3.53 -90.79
CA THR A 487 -0.85 4.37 -89.59
C THR A 487 -2.05 5.23 -89.20
N LYS A 488 -2.93 5.63 -90.14
CA LYS A 488 -4.21 6.29 -89.79
C LYS A 488 -5.18 5.34 -89.11
N GLU A 489 -5.34 4.12 -89.62
CA GLU A 489 -6.22 3.11 -89.02
C GLU A 489 -5.73 2.71 -87.62
N TYR A 490 -4.41 2.58 -87.45
CA TYR A 490 -3.77 2.35 -86.15
C TYR A 490 -3.98 3.52 -85.17
N LEU A 491 -3.84 4.78 -85.62
CA LEU A 491 -4.10 5.96 -84.78
C LEU A 491 -5.57 6.05 -84.36
N GLN A 492 -6.52 5.73 -85.25
CA GLN A 492 -7.94 5.69 -84.87
C GLN A 492 -8.19 4.61 -83.81
N SER A 493 -7.66 3.39 -84.00
CA SER A 493 -7.75 2.33 -83.00
C SER A 493 -7.14 2.71 -81.64
N ILE A 494 -6.14 3.61 -81.59
CA ILE A 494 -5.58 4.13 -80.34
C ILE A 494 -6.50 5.18 -79.71
N ILE A 495 -7.13 6.05 -80.51
CA ILE A 495 -8.09 7.06 -80.03
C ILE A 495 -9.30 6.35 -79.40
N ASP A 496 -9.89 5.39 -80.10
CA ASP A 496 -11.06 4.64 -79.63
C ASP A 496 -10.75 3.87 -78.32
N GLN A 497 -9.53 3.34 -78.17
CA GLN A 497 -9.04 2.74 -76.91
C GLN A 497 -8.81 3.77 -75.81
N TYR A 498 -8.29 4.96 -76.14
CA TYR A 498 -8.07 6.04 -75.18
C TYR A 498 -9.38 6.57 -74.63
N GLU A 499 -10.42 6.72 -75.46
CA GLU A 499 -11.74 7.17 -75.03
C GLU A 499 -12.39 6.15 -74.07
N ALA A 500 -12.35 4.85 -74.40
CA ALA A 500 -12.85 3.78 -73.53
C ALA A 500 -12.16 3.77 -72.16
N VAL A 501 -10.83 3.85 -72.12
CA VAL A 501 -10.05 3.90 -70.85
C VAL A 501 -10.38 5.17 -70.03
N ASN A 502 -10.72 6.28 -70.69
CA ASN A 502 -11.11 7.53 -70.01
C ASN A 502 -12.54 7.46 -69.45
N GLU A 503 -13.42 6.64 -70.04
CA GLU A 503 -14.77 6.38 -69.53
C GLU A 503 -14.72 5.42 -68.33
N ASP A 504 -13.97 4.31 -68.42
CA ASP A 504 -13.69 3.41 -67.28
C ASP A 504 -13.10 4.18 -66.08
N LEU A 505 -12.13 5.07 -66.34
CA LEU A 505 -11.51 5.90 -65.31
C LEU A 505 -12.46 6.97 -64.74
N ARG A 506 -13.52 7.35 -65.45
CA ARG A 506 -14.61 8.18 -64.90
C ARG A 506 -15.52 7.37 -63.98
N TYR A 507 -16.00 6.21 -64.41
CA TYR A 507 -16.84 5.36 -63.56
C TYR A 507 -16.13 4.98 -62.26
N ALA A 508 -14.84 4.65 -62.32
CA ALA A 508 -14.04 4.39 -61.12
C ALA A 508 -13.93 5.61 -60.18
N ASN A 509 -13.87 6.85 -60.71
CA ASN A 509 -13.88 8.05 -59.87
C ASN A 509 -15.26 8.30 -59.23
N GLU A 510 -16.36 8.08 -59.95
CA GLU A 510 -17.72 8.24 -59.42
C GLU A 510 -18.03 7.18 -58.33
N GLU A 511 -17.60 5.93 -58.51
CA GLU A 511 -17.70 4.88 -57.48
C GLU A 511 -16.86 5.21 -56.24
N ILE A 512 -15.61 5.68 -56.42
CA ILE A 512 -14.76 6.14 -55.31
C ILE A 512 -15.38 7.34 -54.58
N GLN A 513 -15.97 8.31 -55.29
CA GLN A 513 -16.65 9.45 -54.66
C GLN A 513 -17.85 8.99 -53.84
N SER A 514 -18.73 8.15 -54.41
CA SER A 514 -19.89 7.60 -53.71
C SER A 514 -19.51 6.84 -52.44
N SER A 515 -18.49 5.97 -52.51
CA SER A 515 -17.97 5.26 -51.34
C SER A 515 -17.38 6.20 -50.28
N ASN A 516 -16.74 7.29 -50.71
CA ASN A 516 -16.22 8.31 -49.79
C ASN A 516 -17.32 9.13 -49.11
N GLU A 517 -18.45 9.38 -49.78
CA GLU A 517 -19.63 10.02 -49.20
C GLU A 517 -20.34 9.11 -48.17
N GLU A 518 -20.49 7.80 -48.45
CA GLU A 518 -20.98 6.83 -47.46
C GLU A 518 -20.04 6.71 -46.24
N LEU A 519 -18.72 6.67 -46.47
CA LEU A 519 -17.72 6.66 -45.40
C LEU A 519 -17.76 7.94 -44.56
N GLN A 520 -18.08 9.10 -45.15
CA GLN A 520 -18.28 10.32 -44.37
C GLN A 520 -19.54 10.22 -43.49
N SER A 521 -20.67 9.80 -44.05
CA SER A 521 -21.92 9.66 -43.29
C SER A 521 -21.79 8.67 -42.12
N MET A 522 -21.11 7.54 -42.32
CA MET A 522 -20.86 6.56 -41.24
C MET A 522 -19.88 7.10 -40.18
N ASN A 523 -18.95 7.99 -40.55
CA ASN A 523 -18.09 8.69 -39.57
C ASN A 523 -18.88 9.72 -38.74
N GLU A 524 -19.87 10.39 -39.33
CA GLU A 524 -20.76 11.34 -38.65
C GLU A 524 -21.70 10.62 -37.66
N GLU A 525 -22.29 9.48 -38.03
CA GLU A 525 -23.08 8.66 -37.08
C GLU A 525 -22.21 8.16 -35.90
N MET A 526 -20.98 7.72 -36.19
CA MET A 526 -19.99 7.32 -35.17
C MET A 526 -19.44 8.51 -34.37
N GLU A 527 -19.54 9.75 -34.85
CA GLU A 527 -19.30 10.98 -34.07
C GLU A 527 -20.38 11.13 -33.01
N THR A 528 -21.65 11.16 -33.41
CA THR A 528 -22.79 11.33 -32.48
C THR A 528 -22.88 10.23 -31.44
N SER A 529 -22.71 8.95 -31.82
CA SER A 529 -22.77 7.85 -30.85
C SER A 529 -21.59 7.88 -29.86
N LYS A 530 -20.42 8.40 -30.27
CA LYS A 530 -19.30 8.67 -29.36
C LYS A 530 -19.63 9.81 -28.39
N GLU A 531 -20.27 10.89 -28.85
CA GLU A 531 -20.67 12.01 -27.98
C GLU A 531 -21.68 11.58 -26.90
N GLU A 532 -22.67 10.75 -27.23
CA GLU A 532 -23.61 10.17 -26.24
C GLU A 532 -22.90 9.28 -25.20
N LEU A 533 -21.96 8.43 -25.66
CA LEU A 533 -21.14 7.61 -24.77
C LEU A 533 -20.18 8.44 -23.90
N GLN A 534 -19.67 9.56 -24.40
CA GLN A 534 -18.86 10.48 -23.60
C GLN A 534 -19.72 11.18 -22.54
N SER A 535 -20.90 11.69 -22.90
CA SER A 535 -21.81 12.38 -21.97
C SER A 535 -22.26 11.49 -20.81
N THR A 536 -22.67 10.25 -21.10
CA THR A 536 -23.06 9.27 -20.07
C THR A 536 -21.88 8.85 -19.17
N ASN A 537 -20.65 8.81 -19.72
CA ASN A 537 -19.44 8.54 -18.94
C ASN A 537 -19.03 9.74 -18.05
N GLU A 538 -19.27 10.98 -18.47
CA GLU A 538 -19.06 12.20 -17.67
C GLU A 538 -20.05 12.31 -16.50
N GLU A 539 -21.33 11.94 -16.71
CA GLU A 539 -22.33 11.84 -15.64
C GLU A 539 -21.94 10.73 -14.62
N LEU A 540 -21.59 9.54 -15.10
CA LEU A 540 -21.14 8.43 -14.26
C LEU A 540 -19.88 8.76 -13.45
N MET A 541 -18.92 9.49 -14.04
CA MET A 541 -17.72 9.92 -13.33
C MET A 541 -18.04 10.93 -12.23
N THR A 542 -18.91 11.90 -12.50
CA THR A 542 -19.37 12.90 -11.51
C THR A 542 -20.04 12.22 -10.31
N LEU A 543 -20.93 11.24 -10.57
CA LEU A 543 -21.62 10.47 -9.55
C LEU A 543 -20.65 9.60 -8.73
N ASN A 544 -19.63 9.04 -9.37
CA ASN A 544 -18.56 8.28 -8.71
C ASN A 544 -17.65 9.17 -7.83
N GLU A 545 -17.38 10.42 -8.22
CA GLU A 545 -16.65 11.39 -7.40
C GLU A 545 -17.47 11.84 -6.16
N GLU A 546 -18.79 12.02 -6.28
CA GLU A 546 -19.64 12.26 -5.10
C GLU A 546 -19.62 11.03 -4.17
N LEU A 547 -19.81 9.82 -4.69
CA LEU A 547 -19.74 8.58 -3.91
C LEU A 547 -18.37 8.41 -3.21
N GLY A 548 -17.27 8.74 -3.89
CA GLY A 548 -15.93 8.76 -3.30
C GLY A 548 -15.83 9.73 -2.13
N THR A 549 -16.36 10.94 -2.29
CA THR A 549 -16.40 11.98 -1.24
C THR A 549 -17.23 11.51 -0.04
N ARG A 550 -18.45 11.00 -0.27
CA ARG A 550 -19.32 10.42 0.79
C ARG A 550 -18.65 9.27 1.53
N ASN A 551 -17.91 8.42 0.82
CA ASN A 551 -17.18 7.32 1.43
C ASN A 551 -16.03 7.83 2.33
N MET A 552 -15.34 8.90 1.94
CA MET A 552 -14.35 9.56 2.81
C MET A 552 -14.98 10.19 4.06
N GLU A 553 -16.11 10.90 3.93
CA GLU A 553 -16.89 11.42 5.07
C GLU A 553 -17.27 10.31 6.05
N LEU A 554 -17.86 9.21 5.54
CA LEU A 554 -18.27 8.06 6.33
C LEU A 554 -17.09 7.37 7.03
N ASN A 555 -15.93 7.25 6.38
CA ASN A 555 -14.73 6.69 7.00
C ASN A 555 -14.17 7.60 8.11
N HIS A 556 -14.24 8.92 7.96
CA HIS A 556 -13.82 9.85 9.00
C HIS A 556 -14.70 9.71 10.26
N VAL A 557 -16.03 9.79 10.10
CA VAL A 557 -17.00 9.61 11.21
C VAL A 557 -16.91 8.21 11.83
N ASN A 558 -16.64 7.18 11.03
CA ASN A 558 -16.41 5.82 11.53
C ASN A 558 -15.14 5.71 12.38
N ASN A 559 -14.05 6.38 11.99
CA ASN A 559 -12.81 6.41 12.77
C ASN A 559 -13.01 7.16 14.09
N ASP A 560 -13.71 8.29 14.09
CA ASP A 560 -14.03 9.03 15.31
C ASP A 560 -14.90 8.19 16.27
N MET A 561 -15.91 7.48 15.75
CA MET A 561 -16.71 6.53 16.53
C MET A 561 -15.86 5.40 17.14
N ILE A 562 -14.87 4.89 16.41
CA ILE A 562 -13.92 3.88 16.93
C ILE A 562 -13.01 4.47 18.02
N ASN A 563 -12.54 5.71 17.85
CA ASN A 563 -11.71 6.40 18.83
C ASN A 563 -12.48 6.73 20.11
N LEU A 564 -13.74 7.16 20.01
CA LEU A 564 -14.64 7.37 21.15
C LEU A 564 -14.94 6.05 21.88
N LEU A 565 -15.20 4.94 21.18
CA LEU A 565 -15.39 3.64 21.82
C LEU A 565 -14.11 3.16 22.53
N ARG A 566 -12.93 3.48 22.00
CA ARG A 566 -11.61 3.14 22.60
C ARG A 566 -11.24 3.98 23.82
N SER A 567 -11.77 5.20 23.97
CA SER A 567 -11.49 6.04 25.16
C SER A 567 -12.37 5.68 26.37
N ILE A 568 -13.41 4.88 26.17
CA ILE A 568 -14.30 4.42 27.23
C ILE A 568 -13.69 3.21 27.94
N ASN A 569 -13.31 3.38 29.22
CA ASN A 569 -12.61 2.37 30.03
C ASN A 569 -13.49 1.26 30.63
N LEU A 570 -14.79 1.27 30.37
CA LEU A 570 -15.74 0.24 30.82
C LEU A 570 -16.19 -0.64 29.64
N PRO A 571 -16.49 -1.95 29.80
CA PRO A 571 -17.01 -2.78 28.71
C PRO A 571 -18.28 -2.18 28.09
N VAL A 572 -18.22 -1.86 26.79
CA VAL A 572 -19.36 -1.44 25.97
C VAL A 572 -19.60 -2.47 24.87
N LEU A 573 -20.84 -2.93 24.77
CA LEU A 573 -21.32 -3.84 23.73
C LEU A 573 -22.59 -3.24 23.09
N ILE A 574 -22.60 -3.10 21.77
CA ILE A 574 -23.75 -2.61 21.01
C ILE A 574 -24.32 -3.77 20.21
N LEU A 575 -25.59 -4.10 20.43
CA LEU A 575 -26.34 -5.11 19.69
C LEU A 575 -27.34 -4.45 18.73
N SER A 576 -27.76 -5.17 17.69
CA SER A 576 -28.90 -4.84 16.81
C SER A 576 -30.25 -5.27 17.41
N ASN A 577 -31.37 -4.96 16.74
CA ASN A 577 -32.71 -5.43 17.14
C ASN A 577 -32.83 -6.98 17.15
N ASP A 578 -32.07 -7.69 16.31
CA ASP A 578 -31.98 -9.16 16.32
C ASP A 578 -30.83 -9.70 17.19
N LEU A 579 -30.39 -8.90 18.16
CA LEU A 579 -29.40 -9.23 19.20
C LEU A 579 -28.03 -9.71 18.68
N ARG A 580 -27.67 -9.29 17.45
CA ARG A 580 -26.34 -9.51 16.89
C ARG A 580 -25.39 -8.42 17.32
N ILE A 581 -24.14 -8.80 17.53
CA ILE A 581 -23.06 -7.90 17.90
C ILE A 581 -22.77 -6.93 16.76
N ARG A 582 -23.03 -5.64 16.98
CA ARG A 582 -22.83 -4.57 15.99
C ARG A 582 -21.46 -3.90 16.16
N ARG A 583 -21.11 -3.56 17.41
CA ARG A 583 -19.80 -3.00 17.82
C ARG A 583 -19.51 -3.32 19.28
N PHE A 584 -18.25 -3.23 19.68
CA PHE A 584 -17.80 -3.28 21.07
C PHE A 584 -16.48 -2.50 21.21
N ASN A 585 -16.02 -2.27 22.44
CA ASN A 585 -14.70 -1.69 22.72
C ASN A 585 -13.67 -2.74 23.20
N SER A 586 -12.41 -2.33 23.29
CA SER A 586 -11.27 -3.17 23.70
C SER A 586 -11.34 -3.68 25.14
N VAL A 587 -12.21 -3.10 25.97
CA VAL A 587 -12.49 -3.60 27.33
C VAL A 587 -13.52 -4.74 27.27
N ALA A 588 -14.54 -4.61 26.42
CA ALA A 588 -15.50 -5.68 26.15
C ALA A 588 -14.88 -6.90 25.43
N GLU A 589 -13.83 -6.71 24.61
CA GLU A 589 -13.04 -7.83 24.04
C GLU A 589 -12.60 -8.82 25.14
N LYS A 590 -12.05 -8.32 26.24
CA LYS A 590 -11.60 -9.13 27.38
C LYS A 590 -12.77 -9.65 28.23
N ALA A 591 -13.79 -8.84 28.45
CA ALA A 591 -14.93 -9.20 29.30
C ALA A 591 -15.82 -10.30 28.68
N PHE A 592 -16.00 -10.29 27.37
CA PHE A 592 -16.83 -11.25 26.64
C PHE A 592 -16.06 -12.33 25.85
N ASN A 593 -14.72 -12.28 25.88
CA ASN A 593 -13.84 -13.11 25.03
C ASN A 593 -14.09 -12.90 23.52
N LEU A 594 -14.42 -11.67 23.11
CA LEU A 594 -14.73 -11.32 21.73
C LEU A 594 -13.47 -11.06 20.91
N ILE A 595 -13.51 -11.45 19.64
CA ILE A 595 -12.57 -11.01 18.61
C ILE A 595 -13.30 -10.16 17.56
N SER A 596 -12.57 -9.32 16.81
CA SER A 596 -13.13 -8.43 15.79
C SER A 596 -13.89 -9.14 14.65
N ALA A 597 -13.84 -10.48 14.60
CA ALA A 597 -14.61 -11.33 13.68
C ALA A 597 -15.98 -11.79 14.22
N ASP A 598 -16.34 -11.48 15.48
CA ASP A 598 -17.63 -11.82 16.07
C ASP A 598 -18.75 -10.80 15.77
N VAL A 599 -18.42 -9.68 15.14
CA VAL A 599 -19.40 -8.72 14.62
C VAL A 599 -20.33 -9.44 13.63
N GLY A 600 -21.65 -9.33 13.86
CA GLY A 600 -22.69 -10.04 13.13
C GLY A 600 -23.13 -11.39 13.74
N ARG A 601 -22.47 -11.89 14.79
CA ARG A 601 -22.93 -13.07 15.53
C ARG A 601 -24.01 -12.72 16.57
N PRO A 602 -25.01 -13.59 16.81
CA PRO A 602 -25.93 -13.45 17.94
C PRO A 602 -25.17 -13.53 19.28
N ILE A 603 -25.57 -12.71 20.25
CA ILE A 603 -24.91 -12.68 21.57
C ILE A 603 -24.98 -14.02 22.32
N SER A 604 -26.05 -14.80 22.12
CA SER A 604 -26.25 -16.14 22.70
C SER A 604 -25.24 -17.20 22.25
N HIS A 605 -24.46 -16.94 21.19
CA HIS A 605 -23.37 -17.82 20.74
C HIS A 605 -22.00 -17.48 21.38
N ILE A 606 -21.90 -16.44 22.21
CA ILE A 606 -20.65 -15.99 22.83
C ILE A 606 -20.59 -16.41 24.31
N LYS A 607 -19.46 -17.02 24.71
CA LYS A 607 -19.22 -17.38 26.12
C LYS A 607 -18.68 -16.19 26.91
N SER A 608 -19.58 -15.34 27.38
CA SER A 608 -19.32 -14.26 28.35
C SER A 608 -18.58 -14.75 29.61
N ASN A 609 -17.71 -13.92 30.20
CA ASN A 609 -17.13 -14.19 31.53
C ASN A 609 -18.05 -13.76 32.69
N PHE A 610 -19.12 -13.01 32.40
CA PHE A 610 -20.19 -12.70 33.35
C PHE A 610 -21.23 -13.84 33.40
N ASP A 611 -21.75 -14.14 34.59
CA ASP A 611 -22.86 -15.06 34.77
C ASP A 611 -24.19 -14.29 34.69
N VAL A 612 -24.79 -14.27 33.49
CA VAL A 612 -26.03 -13.53 33.20
C VAL A 612 -26.99 -14.43 32.40
N PRO A 613 -27.77 -15.30 33.06
CA PRO A 613 -28.67 -16.24 32.37
C PRO A 613 -29.70 -15.58 31.44
N ASP A 614 -30.24 -14.44 31.86
CA ASP A 614 -31.38 -13.78 31.20
C ASP A 614 -30.98 -12.62 30.27
N LEU A 615 -29.70 -12.50 29.87
CA LEU A 615 -29.19 -11.37 29.07
C LEU A 615 -29.99 -11.12 27.80
N GLU A 616 -30.43 -12.19 27.13
CA GLU A 616 -31.23 -12.15 25.91
C GLU A 616 -32.64 -11.61 26.17
N GLN A 617 -33.32 -12.12 27.20
CA GLN A 617 -34.67 -11.68 27.60
C GLN A 617 -34.67 -10.24 28.11
N ALA A 618 -33.65 -9.84 28.88
CA ALA A 618 -33.47 -8.48 29.34
C ALA A 618 -33.26 -7.52 28.16
N SER A 619 -32.47 -7.93 27.15
CA SER A 619 -32.25 -7.13 25.94
C SER A 619 -33.54 -6.93 25.13
N LEU A 620 -34.31 -8.00 24.88
CA LEU A 620 -35.63 -7.91 24.23
C LEU A 620 -36.58 -6.97 24.99
N LYS A 621 -36.64 -7.11 26.32
CA LYS A 621 -37.49 -6.27 27.18
C LYS A 621 -37.12 -4.78 27.11
N VAL A 622 -35.85 -4.42 26.91
CA VAL A 622 -35.45 -3.02 26.68
C VAL A 622 -35.86 -2.51 25.30
N ILE A 623 -35.82 -3.36 24.26
CA ILE A 623 -36.31 -3.04 22.91
C ILE A 623 -37.83 -2.80 22.95
N ASP A 624 -38.59 -3.73 23.55
CA ASP A 624 -40.06 -3.66 23.60
C ASP A 624 -40.59 -2.53 24.49
N THR A 625 -39.98 -2.31 25.67
CA THR A 625 -40.51 -1.37 26.67
C THR A 625 -39.88 0.02 26.61
N LEU A 626 -38.83 0.24 25.81
CA LEU A 626 -38.03 1.47 25.73
C LEU A 626 -37.36 1.95 27.03
N ASN A 627 -37.54 1.23 28.14
CA ASN A 627 -36.97 1.57 29.45
C ASN A 627 -35.62 0.88 29.63
N SER A 628 -34.63 1.59 30.17
CA SER A 628 -33.34 0.99 30.53
C SER A 628 -33.49 0.05 31.73
N ILE A 629 -32.81 -1.11 31.68
CA ILE A 629 -32.69 -2.05 32.80
C ILE A 629 -31.30 -1.87 33.42
N GLU A 630 -31.25 -1.83 34.75
CA GLU A 630 -30.02 -1.94 35.54
C GLU A 630 -30.13 -3.15 36.46
N GLN A 631 -29.07 -3.96 36.52
CA GLN A 631 -29.02 -5.18 37.31
C GLN A 631 -27.59 -5.45 37.79
N GLU A 632 -27.46 -5.81 39.07
CA GLU A 632 -26.19 -6.28 39.62
C GLU A 632 -25.94 -7.73 39.20
N VAL A 633 -24.75 -8.01 38.68
CA VAL A 633 -24.32 -9.32 38.18
C VAL A 633 -22.93 -9.65 38.71
N GLN A 634 -22.54 -10.92 38.65
CA GLN A 634 -21.19 -11.36 39.02
C GLN A 634 -20.45 -11.95 37.81
N ASP A 635 -19.12 -11.90 37.86
CA ASP A 635 -18.28 -12.71 36.98
C ASP A 635 -18.02 -14.12 37.55
N ARG A 636 -17.37 -14.97 36.75
CA ARG A 636 -16.98 -16.34 37.15
C ARG A 636 -15.95 -16.41 38.28
N TRP A 637 -15.37 -15.28 38.69
CA TRP A 637 -14.43 -15.17 39.82
C TRP A 637 -15.10 -14.62 41.09
N GLY A 638 -16.34 -14.11 40.97
CA GLY A 638 -17.17 -13.61 42.05
C GLY A 638 -17.18 -12.09 42.21
N HIS A 639 -16.50 -11.33 41.34
CA HIS A 639 -16.50 -9.87 41.38
C HIS A 639 -17.85 -9.29 40.94
N TRP A 640 -18.29 -8.22 41.60
CA TRP A 640 -19.57 -7.56 41.33
C TRP A 640 -19.48 -6.46 40.27
N TYR A 641 -20.42 -6.49 39.32
CA TYR A 641 -20.61 -5.47 38.28
C TYR A 641 -22.05 -4.97 38.28
N SER A 642 -22.26 -3.68 38.03
CA SER A 642 -23.57 -3.18 37.56
C SER A 642 -23.62 -3.32 36.04
N MET A 643 -24.56 -4.11 35.55
CA MET A 643 -24.92 -4.20 34.14
C MET A 643 -26.07 -3.24 33.86
N GLN A 644 -25.89 -2.35 32.90
CA GLN A 644 -26.95 -1.50 32.37
C GLN A 644 -27.22 -1.81 30.89
N ILE A 645 -28.50 -2.01 30.54
CA ILE A 645 -28.98 -2.19 29.18
C ILE A 645 -29.85 -0.98 28.82
N ARG A 646 -29.53 -0.30 27.72
CA ARG A 646 -30.20 0.93 27.25
C ARG A 646 -30.60 0.78 25.77
N PRO A 647 -31.75 1.31 25.32
CA PRO A 647 -32.16 1.20 23.92
C PRO A 647 -31.24 2.06 23.02
N TYR A 648 -30.76 1.48 21.93
CA TYR A 648 -30.03 2.22 20.89
C TYR A 648 -31.03 2.87 19.94
N ARG A 649 -30.93 4.19 19.75
CA ARG A 649 -31.80 4.96 18.85
C ARG A 649 -31.01 5.58 17.72
N THR A 650 -31.56 5.54 16.52
CA THR A 650 -31.02 6.23 15.33
C THR A 650 -31.41 7.71 15.32
N ALA A 651 -30.86 8.49 14.39
CA ALA A 651 -31.26 9.89 14.18
C ALA A 651 -32.77 10.05 13.88
N ASP A 652 -33.37 9.06 13.19
CA ASP A 652 -34.83 8.95 12.95
C ASP A 652 -35.65 8.66 14.24
N ASN A 653 -35.01 8.58 15.40
CA ASN A 653 -35.60 8.16 16.69
C ASN A 653 -36.20 6.72 16.66
N LYS A 654 -35.82 5.89 15.67
CA LYS A 654 -36.16 4.47 15.60
C LYS A 654 -35.25 3.66 16.51
N ILE A 655 -35.78 2.59 17.11
CA ILE A 655 -34.99 1.62 17.89
C ILE A 655 -34.22 0.72 16.91
N ASP A 656 -32.92 0.58 17.14
CA ASP A 656 -32.02 -0.20 16.28
C ASP A 656 -31.02 -1.00 17.14
N GLY A 657 -31.58 -1.64 18.17
CA GLY A 657 -30.93 -2.53 19.13
C GLY A 657 -30.74 -1.94 20.52
N VAL A 658 -29.70 -2.39 21.22
CA VAL A 658 -29.37 -1.99 22.61
C VAL A 658 -27.87 -1.73 22.79
N ILE A 659 -27.55 -0.84 23.71
CA ILE A 659 -26.21 -0.72 24.30
C ILE A 659 -26.24 -1.43 25.66
N ILE A 660 -25.27 -2.31 25.89
CA ILE A 660 -25.02 -2.99 27.16
C ILE A 660 -23.67 -2.49 27.70
N THR A 661 -23.65 -2.07 28.96
CA THR A 661 -22.45 -1.55 29.64
C THR A 661 -22.28 -2.17 31.01
N PHE A 662 -21.04 -2.47 31.41
CA PHE A 662 -20.70 -3.05 32.72
C PHE A 662 -19.81 -2.09 33.50
N ALA A 663 -20.21 -1.69 34.69
CA ALA A 663 -19.40 -0.92 35.62
C ALA A 663 -18.94 -1.84 36.77
N ASP A 664 -17.64 -1.82 37.09
CA ASP A 664 -17.10 -2.49 38.28
C ASP A 664 -17.68 -1.79 39.53
N ILE A 665 -18.32 -2.57 40.40
CA ILE A 665 -18.84 -2.12 41.71
C ILE A 665 -18.27 -2.97 42.85
N ASP A 666 -17.28 -3.83 42.60
CA ASP A 666 -16.80 -4.80 43.57
C ASP A 666 -16.14 -4.12 44.77
N VAL A 667 -15.33 -3.08 44.52
CA VAL A 667 -14.76 -2.22 45.56
C VAL A 667 -15.85 -1.58 46.43
N ILE A 668 -16.96 -1.16 45.83
CA ILE A 668 -18.10 -0.56 46.53
C ILE A 668 -18.85 -1.62 47.36
N LYS A 669 -19.07 -2.81 46.80
CA LYS A 669 -19.71 -3.95 47.48
C LYS A 669 -18.88 -4.47 48.65
N GLN A 670 -17.57 -4.61 48.48
CA GLN A 670 -16.64 -4.99 49.56
C GLN A 670 -16.61 -3.91 50.65
N SER A 671 -16.48 -2.63 50.28
CA SER A 671 -16.51 -1.52 51.23
C SER A 671 -17.82 -1.48 52.03
N ASN A 672 -18.98 -1.60 51.37
CA ASN A 672 -20.28 -1.64 52.04
C ASN A 672 -20.42 -2.83 53.00
N LYS A 673 -19.91 -4.03 52.64
CA LYS A 673 -19.88 -5.19 53.54
C LYS A 673 -19.00 -4.94 54.77
N VAL A 674 -17.84 -4.31 54.60
CA VAL A 674 -16.94 -3.95 55.73
C VAL A 674 -17.58 -2.89 56.62
N ILE A 675 -18.22 -1.87 56.05
CA ILE A 675 -18.95 -0.82 56.79
C ILE A 675 -20.13 -1.42 57.56
N GLN A 676 -20.88 -2.34 56.96
CA GLN A 676 -21.98 -3.03 57.62
C GLN A 676 -21.49 -3.93 58.76
N ALA A 677 -20.49 -4.79 58.53
CA ALA A 677 -19.94 -5.65 59.56
C ALA A 677 -19.32 -4.85 60.72
N PHE A 678 -18.64 -3.73 60.43
CA PHE A 678 -18.13 -2.83 61.46
C PHE A 678 -19.25 -2.13 62.24
N ARG A 679 -20.36 -1.77 61.57
CA ARG A 679 -21.55 -1.22 62.23
C ARG A 679 -22.20 -2.24 63.16
N GLU A 680 -22.46 -3.45 62.68
CA GLU A 680 -23.05 -4.55 63.45
C GLU A 680 -22.17 -4.90 64.67
N TYR A 681 -20.85 -4.90 64.50
CA TYR A 681 -19.88 -5.08 65.60
C TYR A 681 -19.91 -3.94 66.63
N ALA A 682 -19.97 -2.67 66.19
CA ALA A 682 -20.08 -1.52 67.09
C ALA A 682 -21.43 -1.48 67.84
N GLU A 683 -22.54 -1.79 67.16
CA GLU A 683 -23.86 -1.91 67.78
C GLU A 683 -23.89 -3.05 68.81
N ALA A 684 -23.31 -4.22 68.49
CA ALA A 684 -23.18 -5.33 69.44
C ALA A 684 -22.33 -5.01 70.69
N ILE A 685 -21.28 -4.18 70.55
CA ILE A 685 -20.53 -3.67 71.71
C ILE A 685 -21.41 -2.76 72.56
N VAL A 686 -22.06 -1.76 71.96
CA VAL A 686 -22.88 -0.76 72.67
C VAL A 686 -24.07 -1.41 73.40
N GLU A 687 -24.69 -2.44 72.80
CA GLU A 687 -25.78 -3.21 73.40
C GLU A 687 -25.35 -4.22 74.48
N THR A 688 -24.06 -4.53 74.60
CA THR A 688 -23.53 -5.40 75.66
C THR A 688 -22.90 -4.63 76.84
N VAL A 689 -22.68 -3.32 76.71
CA VAL A 689 -22.29 -2.45 77.83
C VAL A 689 -23.43 -2.32 78.83
N ARG A 690 -23.14 -2.58 80.11
CA ARG A 690 -24.13 -2.53 81.21
C ARG A 690 -24.47 -1.12 81.69
N HIS A 691 -23.64 -0.14 81.37
CA HIS A 691 -23.92 1.27 81.67
C HIS A 691 -24.90 1.83 80.64
N PRO A 692 -25.94 2.58 81.06
CA PRO A 692 -26.73 3.39 80.17
C PRO A 692 -25.87 4.30 79.29
N MET A 693 -26.13 4.29 77.99
CA MET A 693 -25.44 5.13 77.00
C MET A 693 -26.46 5.70 76.00
N VAL A 694 -26.29 6.98 75.65
CA VAL A 694 -27.11 7.70 74.67
C VAL A 694 -26.24 8.46 73.68
N VAL A 695 -26.71 8.59 72.45
CA VAL A 695 -26.15 9.48 71.42
C VAL A 695 -27.14 10.60 71.14
N LEU A 696 -26.68 11.84 71.28
CA LEU A 696 -27.43 13.06 71.00
C LEU A 696 -26.90 13.75 69.73
N ASP A 697 -27.72 14.60 69.11
CA ASP A 697 -27.29 15.54 68.06
C ASP A 697 -26.91 16.93 68.58
N ASP A 698 -26.57 17.84 67.66
CA ASP A 698 -26.27 19.26 67.92
C ASP A 698 -27.39 20.02 68.65
N SER A 699 -28.63 19.54 68.50
CA SER A 699 -29.85 20.06 69.11
C SER A 699 -30.18 19.35 70.43
N LEU A 700 -29.24 18.54 70.94
CA LEU A 700 -29.34 17.70 72.13
C LEU A 700 -30.53 16.72 72.09
N ARG A 701 -30.93 16.29 70.89
CA ARG A 701 -32.00 15.31 70.69
C ARG A 701 -31.46 13.89 70.60
N LEU A 702 -32.18 12.95 71.21
CA LEU A 702 -31.82 11.55 71.22
C LEU A 702 -31.84 10.95 69.80
N LYS A 703 -30.70 10.42 69.34
CA LYS A 703 -30.59 9.65 68.09
C LYS A 703 -30.70 8.15 68.33
N THR A 704 -29.95 7.64 69.30
CA THR A 704 -29.96 6.24 69.73
C THR A 704 -29.65 6.15 71.22
N ALA A 705 -30.09 5.06 71.87
CA ALA A 705 -29.69 4.70 73.23
C ALA A 705 -29.52 3.18 73.30
N ASN A 706 -28.66 2.70 74.19
CA ASN A 706 -28.49 1.26 74.38
C ASN A 706 -29.59 0.66 75.27
N LYS A 707 -29.76 -0.67 75.20
CA LYS A 707 -30.70 -1.41 76.05
C LYS A 707 -30.55 -1.13 77.55
N ALA A 708 -29.34 -0.88 78.05
CA ALA A 708 -29.12 -0.52 79.44
C ALA A 708 -29.81 0.81 79.83
N PHE A 709 -29.84 1.81 78.95
CA PHE A 709 -30.56 3.06 79.18
C PHE A 709 -32.08 2.85 79.27
N TYR A 710 -32.66 2.15 78.29
CA TYR A 710 -34.10 1.83 78.30
C TYR A 710 -34.51 1.02 79.54
N GLN A 711 -33.68 0.06 79.96
CA GLN A 711 -33.93 -0.77 81.15
C GLN A 711 -33.80 0.02 82.46
N THR A 712 -32.73 0.80 82.65
CA THR A 712 -32.51 1.57 83.87
C THR A 712 -33.58 2.64 84.08
N PHE A 713 -33.91 3.42 83.05
CA PHE A 713 -34.86 4.54 83.18
C PHE A 713 -36.33 4.15 82.91
N ARG A 714 -36.58 2.87 82.57
CA ARG A 714 -37.90 2.31 82.23
C ARG A 714 -38.62 3.13 81.16
N ILE A 715 -37.94 3.33 80.04
CA ILE A 715 -38.37 4.12 78.88
C ILE A 715 -38.40 3.19 77.67
N THR A 716 -39.39 3.31 76.78
CA THR A 716 -39.37 2.58 75.50
C THR A 716 -38.81 3.45 74.36
N GLU A 717 -38.16 2.81 73.40
CA GLU A 717 -37.47 3.46 72.28
C GLU A 717 -38.35 4.46 71.49
N GLY A 718 -39.58 4.03 71.17
CA GLY A 718 -40.55 4.83 70.41
C GLY A 718 -41.09 6.07 71.15
N GLU A 719 -40.86 6.20 72.45
CA GLU A 719 -41.32 7.35 73.25
C GLU A 719 -40.33 8.52 73.27
N VAL A 720 -39.05 8.31 72.90
CA VAL A 720 -37.97 9.28 73.17
C VAL A 720 -37.04 9.61 72.00
N ILE A 721 -36.95 8.78 70.96
CA ILE A 721 -36.11 9.13 69.79
C ILE A 721 -36.60 10.45 69.17
N GLY A 722 -35.66 11.36 68.89
CA GLY A 722 -35.91 12.69 68.33
C GLY A 722 -36.33 13.77 69.34
N GLN A 723 -36.60 13.42 70.61
CA GLN A 723 -36.86 14.39 71.68
C GLN A 723 -35.54 14.93 72.27
N SER A 724 -35.55 16.17 72.77
CA SER A 724 -34.41 16.71 73.52
C SER A 724 -34.24 15.95 74.84
N ILE A 725 -32.99 15.69 75.26
CA ILE A 725 -32.69 15.01 76.53
C ILE A 725 -33.40 15.68 77.72
N PHE A 726 -33.45 17.03 77.74
CA PHE A 726 -34.11 17.83 78.76
C PHE A 726 -35.66 17.78 78.74
N GLN A 727 -36.26 17.10 77.76
CA GLN A 727 -37.72 16.99 77.59
C GLN A 727 -38.22 15.56 77.85
N ILE A 728 -37.33 14.56 77.87
CA ILE A 728 -37.65 13.16 78.14
C ILE A 728 -38.28 13.01 79.52
N LYS A 729 -39.42 12.28 79.59
CA LYS A 729 -40.26 12.04 80.77
C LYS A 729 -40.35 13.26 81.71
N ASP A 730 -41.28 14.17 81.44
CA ASP A 730 -41.62 15.29 82.33
C ASP A 730 -40.41 16.13 82.79
N LYS A 731 -39.43 16.33 81.90
CA LYS A 731 -38.22 17.14 82.14
C LYS A 731 -37.29 16.63 83.26
N GLN A 732 -37.26 15.32 83.53
CA GLN A 732 -36.41 14.72 84.58
C GLN A 732 -34.90 15.00 84.45
N TRP A 733 -34.44 15.44 83.28
CA TRP A 733 -33.05 15.77 82.98
C TRP A 733 -32.76 17.29 82.89
N ASP A 734 -33.77 18.16 83.06
CA ASP A 734 -33.69 19.63 82.93
C ASP A 734 -32.98 20.28 84.13
N ILE A 735 -31.69 19.97 84.23
CA ILE A 735 -30.81 20.27 85.36
C ILE A 735 -29.85 21.39 84.93
N PRO A 736 -29.91 22.60 85.50
CA PRO A 736 -29.19 23.78 84.98
C PRO A 736 -27.67 23.60 84.83
N GLU A 737 -27.06 22.83 85.73
CA GLU A 737 -25.62 22.55 85.72
C GLU A 737 -25.25 21.63 84.54
N LEU A 738 -26.03 20.57 84.30
CA LEU A 738 -25.89 19.69 83.14
C LEU A 738 -26.16 20.43 81.82
N ALA A 739 -27.15 21.34 81.80
CA ALA A 739 -27.42 22.19 80.64
C ALA A 739 -26.26 23.15 80.34
N THR A 740 -25.62 23.70 81.37
CA THR A 740 -24.43 24.55 81.22
C THR A 740 -23.23 23.76 80.68
N LEU A 741 -23.01 22.54 81.17
CA LEU A 741 -21.94 21.66 80.68
C LEU A 741 -22.19 21.15 79.25
N MET A 742 -23.45 20.89 78.87
CA MET A 742 -23.81 20.60 77.48
C MET A 742 -23.54 21.78 76.55
N ALA A 743 -23.75 23.02 77.00
CA ALA A 743 -23.41 24.21 76.23
C ALA A 743 -21.89 24.38 76.06
N ASP A 744 -21.09 24.26 77.13
CA ASP A 744 -19.61 24.36 77.04
C ASP A 744 -19.02 23.26 76.13
N LEU A 745 -19.61 22.06 76.14
CA LEU A 745 -19.26 20.97 75.23
C LEU A 745 -19.62 21.29 73.76
N LEU A 746 -20.80 21.86 73.50
CA LEU A 746 -21.22 22.24 72.14
C LEU A 746 -20.43 23.41 71.56
N GLU A 747 -20.04 24.39 72.38
CA GLU A 747 -19.30 25.60 71.97
C GLU A 747 -17.78 25.38 71.92
N HIS A 748 -17.19 24.79 72.96
CA HIS A 748 -15.73 24.70 73.15
C HIS A 748 -15.15 23.29 72.97
N ASP A 749 -15.96 22.30 72.59
CA ASP A 749 -15.60 20.89 72.38
C ASP A 749 -14.95 20.21 73.62
N ARG A 750 -15.35 20.68 74.81
CA ARG A 750 -14.87 20.17 76.09
C ARG A 750 -15.72 18.98 76.54
N ALA A 751 -15.14 17.79 76.47
CA ALA A 751 -15.65 16.64 77.20
C ALA A 751 -15.60 16.89 78.72
N PHE A 752 -16.55 16.31 79.45
CA PHE A 752 -16.52 16.24 80.91
C PHE A 752 -16.72 14.81 81.39
N GLU A 753 -16.09 14.49 82.51
CA GLU A 753 -16.06 13.15 83.10
C GLU A 753 -16.40 13.23 84.60
N ASP A 754 -16.96 12.16 85.15
CA ASP A 754 -17.39 12.01 86.55
C ASP A 754 -18.30 13.13 87.11
N PHE A 755 -19.12 13.77 86.26
CA PHE A 755 -20.05 14.81 86.71
C PHE A 755 -21.22 14.19 87.50
N SER A 756 -21.20 14.36 88.83
CA SER A 756 -22.21 13.81 89.73
C SER A 756 -23.53 14.58 89.71
N VAL A 757 -24.63 13.88 89.42
CA VAL A 757 -25.99 14.41 89.32
C VAL A 757 -26.93 13.58 90.18
N THR A 758 -27.71 14.23 91.06
CA THR A 758 -28.79 13.59 91.82
C THR A 758 -30.15 14.03 91.27
N GLY A 759 -30.87 13.10 90.64
CA GLY A 759 -32.21 13.33 90.09
C GLY A 759 -33.30 12.61 90.89
N LYS A 760 -34.56 13.05 90.73
CA LYS A 760 -35.74 12.36 91.26
C LYS A 760 -36.61 11.87 90.12
N PHE A 761 -36.61 10.56 89.92
CA PHE A 761 -37.26 9.87 88.81
C PHE A 761 -38.52 9.18 89.33
N PRO A 762 -39.74 9.52 88.88
CA PRO A 762 -41.01 9.06 89.47
C PRO A 762 -41.15 7.55 89.62
N ASP A 763 -40.62 6.77 88.66
CA ASP A 763 -40.71 5.31 88.65
C ASP A 763 -39.61 4.60 89.47
N ILE A 764 -38.58 5.32 89.91
CA ILE A 764 -37.30 4.74 90.38
C ILE A 764 -36.91 5.26 91.76
N GLY A 765 -37.15 6.54 92.05
CA GLY A 765 -36.80 7.21 93.31
C GLY A 765 -35.77 8.33 93.12
N GLU A 766 -35.08 8.67 94.21
CA GLU A 766 -33.95 9.60 94.21
C GLU A 766 -32.66 8.84 93.92
N MET A 767 -31.90 9.29 92.93
CA MET A 767 -30.82 8.52 92.30
C MET A 767 -29.65 9.42 91.94
N THR A 768 -28.46 9.10 92.46
CA THR A 768 -27.20 9.77 92.13
C THR A 768 -26.46 9.00 91.04
N MET A 769 -25.98 9.71 90.02
CA MET A 769 -25.26 9.15 88.88
C MET A 769 -24.06 10.01 88.52
N LEU A 770 -22.99 9.37 88.06
CA LEU A 770 -21.89 10.05 87.36
C LEU A 770 -22.24 10.11 85.87
N ILE A 771 -22.10 11.28 85.26
CA ILE A 771 -22.33 11.53 83.83
C ILE A 771 -21.00 11.84 83.15
N ASN A 772 -20.67 11.01 82.16
CA ASN A 772 -19.53 11.19 81.26
C ASN A 772 -20.06 11.63 79.89
N ALA A 773 -19.62 12.75 79.34
CA ALA A 773 -20.06 13.23 78.03
C ALA A 773 -18.93 13.77 77.16
N ARG A 774 -18.94 13.38 75.86
CA ARG A 774 -17.95 13.80 74.86
C ARG A 774 -18.51 13.80 73.45
N ARG A 775 -17.95 14.59 72.56
CA ARG A 775 -18.26 14.58 71.12
C ARG A 775 -17.76 13.29 70.45
N ILE A 776 -18.53 12.75 69.50
CA ILE A 776 -18.05 11.77 68.50
C ILE A 776 -17.92 12.49 67.16
N VAL A 777 -16.80 12.29 66.47
CA VAL A 777 -16.54 12.83 65.12
C VAL A 777 -16.94 11.80 64.05
N LYS A 778 -17.67 12.24 63.01
CA LYS A 778 -17.87 11.52 61.74
C LYS A 778 -17.97 12.49 60.56
N LEU A 779 -17.75 12.00 59.34
CA LEU A 779 -17.32 12.79 58.16
C LEU A 779 -18.34 13.77 57.53
N HIS A 780 -19.53 13.97 58.08
CA HIS A 780 -20.57 14.84 57.47
C HIS A 780 -21.25 15.73 58.52
N ASP A 781 -20.54 16.82 58.91
CA ASP A 781 -20.90 18.04 59.69
C ASP A 781 -21.78 17.98 60.95
N ASN A 782 -22.69 17.01 61.09
CA ASN A 782 -23.55 16.86 62.26
C ASN A 782 -22.70 16.55 63.50
N LYS A 783 -22.67 17.47 64.48
CA LYS A 783 -22.09 17.21 65.79
C LYS A 783 -22.93 16.10 66.47
N LEU A 784 -22.27 15.02 66.90
CA LEU A 784 -22.88 14.00 67.74
C LEU A 784 -22.20 13.99 69.11
N ILE A 785 -22.97 13.79 70.18
CA ILE A 785 -22.48 13.72 71.55
C ILE A 785 -22.82 12.34 72.11
N LEU A 786 -21.82 11.66 72.65
CA LEU A 786 -22.00 10.46 73.46
C LEU A 786 -22.11 10.87 74.92
N MET A 787 -23.14 10.40 75.60
CA MET A 787 -23.29 10.53 77.04
C MET A 787 -23.48 9.13 77.65
N ALA A 788 -22.73 8.83 78.71
CA ALA A 788 -22.79 7.57 79.45
C ALA A 788 -23.05 7.88 80.94
N PHE A 789 -23.83 7.02 81.59
CA PHE A 789 -24.25 7.20 82.98
C PHE A 789 -23.80 6.00 83.82
N GLU A 790 -23.18 6.27 84.97
CA GLU A 790 -22.87 5.25 85.98
C GLU A 790 -23.69 5.52 87.24
N THR A 791 -24.32 4.49 87.81
CA THR A 791 -25.16 4.65 89.01
C THR A 791 -24.31 4.55 90.26
N VAL A 792 -24.26 5.62 91.06
CA VAL A 792 -23.60 5.59 92.36
C VAL A 792 -24.50 4.87 93.34
N VAL A 793 -24.29 3.56 93.51
CA VAL A 793 -24.98 2.78 94.54
C VAL A 793 -24.49 3.25 95.91
N SER A 794 -25.31 4.07 96.58
CA SER A 794 -25.12 4.39 97.98
C SER A 794 -25.28 3.11 98.81
N LEU A 795 -24.15 2.50 99.18
CA LEU A 795 -24.12 1.39 100.13
C LEU A 795 -24.80 1.84 101.43
N PRO A 796 -25.85 1.14 101.91
CA PRO A 796 -26.35 1.38 103.26
C PRO A 796 -25.25 0.96 104.26
N GLY A 797 -24.95 1.85 105.21
CA GLY A 797 -23.94 1.65 106.25
C GLY A 797 -24.43 0.83 107.44
#